data_AF-K0R9G2-F1
#
_entry.id   AF-K0R9G2-F1
#
_cell.length_a   1.000
_cell.length_b   1.000
_cell.length_c   1.000
_cell.angle_alpha   90.00
_cell.angle_beta   90.00
_cell.angle_gamma   90.00
#
_symmetry.space_group_name_H-M   'P 1'
#
loop_
_entity.id
_entity.type
_entity.pdbx_description
1 polymer ?
#
loop_
_entity_poly.entity_id
_entity_poly.type
_entity_poly.pdbx_seq_one_letter_code
_entity_poly.pdbx_strand_id
1 'polypeptide(L)'
;MTSYDIIRCPADTKSKVGVLQYHSYKKRDSRSRSPTSPHAPPQPAQLRQLKPSTRQPIPKMAIAKANAVALLGAVASRTFLASASSLTFTAIPGQSPQVLQGRADAVTAYLESYISSTCGLDVDVIYNGVETYDDAVDALLDKTADFGWYGGLTGVQAGLKSPPATYLAQRIEDRQFTSVFIQSPDIETFTSIEGVQNRSLSFGSDQSTSGHLMPAFYLSEANVTPSSTQFTGSHDATVDAVINGETEVGALNSVTWQTRLDAGTTNGTSVFYTTPEFADYLWVSGAGIVDTWRNVLSGATNDVPQECDDVNKLLTSAFLAAEAEDPLANAMMKSYSTEGYVAIQPGEYIPIEETGCKLGLIEEKYCNEPVPDNLGNVVGTASTTTASPTKEEVWNESLPWSVYQSIDDCTAGRGEGVEYSGKTVSLRLGLDDATLCEADALNENGTATTIYTKWEPVSCGSDVFEARVYTNCDADCASCDEETYGSWFVKSTKAELKEAYEKVDKCFYVTDANGTTSDVQAFDASVALDDSQSYWRTVLTNVCSDDWFEEFILSESLEGQANEEEKLAGPCGFCSAGLTADADTPLPAGSDGVSYTCGQLAEFAGLFDSDDDECNEMLLAEPVCCPKPCGFCSAGLTNDADTPLPVASDGVSYTCGQLTEFVDLYNSDDDVCKEMLLAEPVCCPKYEPCPFCPGGITVDAETSLPVAPDGISYTCGEHYTATKYYVVSGSDLCKDMLLAEPLCCPLSNSETSTLDKDESADTTTDSSGPCGFCSKGLTVDAKTSLPVAPDGVTYTCDQLYGVVN
;
A
#
# COMPACT_ATOMS: atom_id res chain seq x y z
N MET A 1 5.75 -75.95 14.58
CA MET A 1 6.78 -76.52 13.68
C MET A 1 7.50 -75.34 13.06
N THR A 2 8.83 -75.20 13.00
CA THR A 2 10.03 -75.87 13.58
C THR A 2 11.18 -74.86 13.37
N SER A 3 11.84 -74.31 14.39
CA SER A 3 12.95 -74.86 15.21
C SER A 3 14.34 -74.83 14.52
N TYR A 4 15.40 -74.51 15.29
CA TYR A 4 16.86 -74.46 14.93
C TYR A 4 17.33 -73.20 14.13
N ASP A 5 18.51 -72.59 14.35
CA ASP A 5 19.44 -72.69 15.50
C ASP A 5 20.41 -71.48 15.72
N ILE A 6 21.02 -71.51 16.91
CA ILE A 6 22.07 -70.70 17.60
C ILE A 6 23.33 -70.30 16.74
N ILE A 7 24.01 -69.15 17.03
CA ILE A 7 25.49 -69.02 17.34
C ILE A 7 26.09 -67.57 17.43
N ARG A 8 26.48 -67.20 18.67
CA ARG A 8 27.67 -66.44 19.18
C ARG A 8 28.16 -65.07 18.64
N CYS A 9 28.55 -64.21 19.60
CA CYS A 9 29.51 -63.09 19.48
C CYS A 9 30.99 -63.52 19.63
N PRO A 10 31.94 -62.66 19.22
CA PRO A 10 32.89 -62.03 20.17
C PRO A 10 32.89 -60.49 20.03
N ALA A 11 33.30 -59.61 20.96
CA ALA A 11 34.12 -59.66 22.18
C ALA A 11 35.62 -59.28 22.03
N ASP A 12 36.06 -58.30 22.84
CA ASP A 12 37.44 -57.91 23.23
C ASP A 12 38.38 -57.24 22.18
N THR A 13 39.32 -56.34 22.54
CA THR A 13 39.79 -55.86 23.88
C THR A 13 40.41 -54.43 23.89
N LYS A 14 40.52 -53.85 25.12
CA LYS A 14 41.30 -52.67 25.61
C LYS A 14 40.45 -51.40 25.85
N SER A 15 40.10 -50.94 27.06
CA SER A 15 40.48 -51.20 28.47
C SER A 15 41.63 -50.37 29.10
N LYS A 16 41.26 -49.58 30.14
CA LYS A 16 42.02 -48.88 31.24
C LYS A 16 41.82 -47.35 31.31
N VAL A 17 41.73 -46.66 32.47
CA VAL A 17 41.35 -47.04 33.87
C VAL A 17 41.13 -45.75 34.72
N GLY A 18 40.32 -45.80 35.80
CA GLY A 18 40.22 -44.73 36.84
C GLY A 18 39.01 -43.78 36.69
N VAL A 19 38.00 -43.62 37.56
CA VAL A 19 37.68 -44.10 38.95
C VAL A 19 38.18 -43.23 40.13
N LEU A 20 37.30 -42.33 40.62
CA LEU A 20 37.21 -41.73 41.99
C LEU A 20 38.41 -40.83 42.43
N GLN A 21 38.37 -39.92 43.42
CA GLN A 21 37.39 -39.34 44.37
C GLN A 21 37.98 -37.99 44.93
N TYR A 22 37.40 -37.12 45.77
CA TYR A 22 36.14 -37.01 46.55
C TYR A 22 35.99 -35.53 47.02
N HIS A 23 34.78 -34.97 47.18
CA HIS A 23 34.27 -34.39 48.47
C HIS A 23 32.82 -33.84 48.39
N SER A 24 32.20 -33.63 49.55
CA SER A 24 30.83 -33.11 49.75
C SER A 24 30.77 -32.22 51.00
N TYR A 25 29.62 -31.57 51.29
CA TYR A 25 29.08 -31.04 52.58
C TYR A 25 28.19 -29.80 52.26
N LYS A 26 27.02 -29.50 52.86
CA LYS A 26 25.94 -30.28 53.51
C LYS A 26 24.78 -29.29 53.83
N LYS A 27 23.51 -29.74 53.85
CA LYS A 27 22.35 -28.92 54.31
C LYS A 27 22.50 -28.40 55.75
N ARG A 28 21.84 -27.26 56.05
CA ARG A 28 21.14 -27.05 57.34
C ARG A 28 19.93 -26.13 57.18
N ASP A 29 19.01 -26.18 58.15
CA ASP A 29 17.58 -25.93 57.90
C ASP A 29 16.86 -25.34 59.14
N SER A 30 15.89 -24.45 58.91
CA SER A 30 14.77 -24.03 59.80
C SER A 30 15.02 -23.37 61.18
N ARG A 31 14.35 -22.24 61.48
CA ARG A 31 13.15 -22.16 62.38
C ARG A 31 12.70 -20.76 62.84
N SER A 32 11.45 -20.41 62.49
CA SER A 32 10.42 -19.69 63.28
C SER A 32 10.72 -18.38 64.04
N ARG A 33 9.91 -17.33 63.77
CA ARG A 33 8.80 -16.88 64.66
C ARG A 33 8.00 -15.70 64.07
N SER A 34 6.70 -15.65 64.40
CA SER A 34 5.74 -14.55 64.17
C SER A 34 5.06 -14.21 65.51
N PRO A 35 4.12 -13.24 65.61
CA PRO A 35 3.92 -12.01 64.83
C PRO A 35 3.78 -10.74 65.72
N THR A 36 3.90 -9.53 65.15
CA THR A 36 3.37 -8.27 65.74
C THR A 36 2.99 -7.26 64.65
N SER A 37 2.09 -6.33 64.98
CA SER A 37 1.43 -5.34 64.08
C SER A 37 0.88 -4.19 64.94
N PRO A 38 0.50 -2.99 64.43
CA PRO A 38 0.72 -2.39 63.09
C PRO A 38 1.52 -1.06 63.13
N HIS A 39 2.05 -0.61 62.00
CA HIS A 39 2.35 0.82 61.77
C HIS A 39 2.08 1.27 60.32
N ALA A 40 1.93 2.59 60.17
CA ALA A 40 1.25 3.29 59.07
C ALA A 40 1.94 3.18 57.67
N PRO A 41 1.20 3.39 56.56
CA PRO A 41 1.75 3.35 55.21
C PRO A 41 2.71 4.52 54.91
N PRO A 42 3.64 4.35 53.94
CA PRO A 42 4.47 5.43 53.44
C PRO A 42 3.65 6.44 52.61
N GLN A 43 4.01 7.73 52.71
CA GLN A 43 3.48 8.80 51.86
C GLN A 43 4.45 9.16 50.71
N PRO A 44 3.98 9.75 49.61
CA PRO A 44 4.76 9.91 48.38
C PRO A 44 5.89 10.94 48.49
N ALA A 45 6.90 10.77 47.63
CA ALA A 45 8.02 11.70 47.51
C ALA A 45 7.56 13.05 46.94
N GLN A 46 7.93 14.16 47.59
CA GLN A 46 7.52 15.50 47.16
C GLN A 46 8.48 16.12 46.14
N LEU A 47 7.90 16.65 45.06
CA LEU A 47 8.56 17.47 44.04
C LEU A 47 9.24 18.69 44.65
N ARG A 48 10.50 18.93 44.26
CA ARG A 48 11.33 20.01 44.82
C ARG A 48 11.25 21.28 43.95
N GLN A 49 10.26 22.13 44.23
CA GLN A 49 10.01 23.36 43.48
C GLN A 49 11.23 24.32 43.45
N LEU A 50 11.62 24.73 42.24
CA LEU A 50 12.51 25.88 42.02
C LEU A 50 11.71 27.19 42.05
N LYS A 51 12.30 28.26 42.59
CA LYS A 51 11.66 29.59 42.69
C LYS A 51 12.18 30.56 41.59
N PRO A 52 11.32 31.48 41.11
CA PRO A 52 11.64 32.33 39.96
C PRO A 52 12.66 33.43 40.28
N SER A 53 13.49 33.78 39.29
CA SER A 53 14.46 34.88 39.38
C SER A 53 13.88 36.18 38.85
N THR A 54 13.90 37.24 39.67
CA THR A 54 13.34 38.56 39.35
C THR A 54 14.36 39.47 38.65
N ARG A 55 13.99 40.06 37.51
CA ARG A 55 14.78 41.09 36.81
C ARG A 55 14.94 42.36 37.67
N GLN A 56 16.10 43.02 37.59
CA GLN A 56 16.29 44.44 37.95
C GLN A 56 17.17 45.17 36.91
N PRO A 57 17.09 46.52 36.80
CA PRO A 57 17.52 47.25 35.61
C PRO A 57 18.88 47.95 35.71
N ILE A 58 19.46 48.28 34.54
CA ILE A 58 20.70 49.06 34.36
C ILE A 58 20.37 50.23 33.37
N PRO A 59 20.95 51.44 33.51
CA PRO A 59 20.23 52.68 33.21
C PRO A 59 20.40 53.25 31.80
N LYS A 60 19.55 54.24 31.48
CA LYS A 60 19.55 55.02 30.23
C LYS A 60 20.73 56.00 30.17
N MET A 61 21.41 56.03 29.03
CA MET A 61 22.10 57.21 28.48
C MET A 61 21.62 57.46 27.05
N ALA A 62 21.81 58.67 26.51
CA ALA A 62 21.26 59.11 25.23
C ALA A 62 22.19 60.11 24.53
N ILE A 63 21.89 60.39 23.24
CA ILE A 63 22.62 61.31 22.35
C ILE A 63 23.95 60.66 21.86
N ALA A 64 24.34 60.70 20.58
CA ALA A 64 24.05 61.68 19.53
C ALA A 64 23.53 61.10 18.19
N LYS A 65 23.03 61.99 17.32
CA LYS A 65 22.76 61.72 15.90
C LYS A 65 24.03 61.86 15.07
N ALA A 66 24.22 61.01 14.09
CA ALA A 66 25.08 61.26 12.93
C ALA A 66 24.43 60.65 11.69
N ASN A 67 24.21 61.46 10.64
CA ASN A 67 23.74 60.97 9.35
C ASN A 67 24.96 60.54 8.52
N ALA A 68 24.99 59.30 8.06
CA ALA A 68 25.87 58.85 7.00
C ALA A 68 25.08 57.92 6.07
N VAL A 69 24.93 58.29 4.80
CA VAL A 69 24.33 57.43 3.79
C VAL A 69 25.42 56.48 3.29
N ALA A 70 25.23 55.19 3.51
CA ALA A 70 26.05 54.13 2.93
C ALA A 70 25.11 53.12 2.26
N LEU A 71 25.04 53.18 0.93
CA LEU A 71 24.21 52.29 0.12
C LEU A 71 24.96 50.96 -0.09
N LEU A 72 24.68 49.98 0.76
CA LEU A 72 25.17 48.60 0.63
C LEU A 72 23.97 47.67 0.74
N GLY A 73 23.59 47.09 -0.40
CA GLY A 73 22.52 46.10 -0.45
C GLY A 73 22.98 44.82 0.24
N ALA A 74 22.50 44.59 1.46
CA ALA A 74 22.52 43.27 2.04
C ALA A 74 21.55 42.39 1.25
N VAL A 75 22.06 41.70 0.22
CA VAL A 75 21.40 40.50 -0.30
C VAL A 75 21.44 39.51 0.84
N ALA A 76 20.36 39.49 1.63
CA ALA A 76 20.11 38.43 2.58
C ALA A 76 19.77 37.20 1.76
N SER A 77 20.81 36.42 1.41
CA SER A 77 20.64 35.08 0.87
C SER A 77 19.80 34.29 1.86
N ARG A 78 18.51 34.17 1.56
CA ARG A 78 17.66 33.18 2.20
C ARG A 78 18.18 31.84 1.74
N THR A 79 19.05 31.22 2.52
CA THR A 79 19.10 29.77 2.58
C THR A 79 17.71 29.34 3.05
N PHE A 80 16.84 29.08 2.07
CA PHE A 80 15.77 28.12 2.28
C PHE A 80 16.49 26.83 2.65
N LEU A 81 16.43 26.48 3.94
CA LEU A 81 16.42 25.07 4.27
C LEU A 81 15.18 24.54 3.59
N ALA A 82 15.35 23.68 2.58
CA ALA A 82 14.26 22.80 2.19
C ALA A 82 13.93 22.01 3.47
N SER A 83 12.71 22.19 3.99
CA SER A 83 12.20 21.19 4.91
C SER A 83 12.05 19.93 4.08
N ALA A 84 12.51 18.79 4.59
CA ALA A 84 12.09 17.53 4.01
C ALA A 84 10.55 17.47 4.10
N SER A 85 9.93 16.97 3.04
CA SER A 85 8.48 16.87 2.89
C SER A 85 8.03 15.57 3.53
N SER A 86 7.90 15.53 4.85
CA SER A 86 7.57 14.30 5.56
C SER A 86 6.07 14.16 5.87
N LEU A 87 5.49 13.00 5.59
CA LEU A 87 4.28 12.52 6.24
C LEU A 87 4.67 11.63 7.44
N THR A 88 3.93 11.71 8.55
CA THR A 88 4.18 10.87 9.73
C THR A 88 3.01 9.92 9.96
N PHE A 89 3.25 8.65 10.32
CA PHE A 89 2.19 7.72 10.68
C PHE A 89 2.47 6.94 11.96
N THR A 90 1.42 6.40 12.59
CA THR A 90 1.53 5.56 13.79
C THR A 90 0.76 4.23 13.64
N ALA A 91 0.88 3.34 14.61
CA ALA A 91 0.14 2.09 14.67
C ALA A 91 -0.10 1.66 16.13
N ILE A 92 -1.28 1.09 16.42
CA ILE A 92 -1.56 0.53 17.75
C ILE A 92 -0.59 -0.63 18.11
N PRO A 93 -0.05 -0.68 19.35
CA PRO A 93 0.99 -1.63 19.73
C PRO A 93 0.46 -3.04 20.07
N GLY A 94 -0.31 -3.64 19.15
CA GLY A 94 -1.00 -4.92 19.37
C GLY A 94 -0.13 -6.17 19.29
N GLN A 95 1.13 -6.06 18.87
CA GLN A 95 2.13 -7.13 18.75
C GLN A 95 3.52 -6.62 19.16
N SER A 96 4.54 -7.49 19.15
CA SER A 96 5.92 -7.08 19.49
C SER A 96 6.45 -5.90 18.65
N PRO A 97 7.28 -4.99 19.21
CA PRO A 97 7.83 -3.84 18.48
C PRO A 97 8.61 -4.21 17.21
N GLN A 98 9.21 -5.40 17.16
CA GLN A 98 9.93 -5.90 16.00
C GLN A 98 8.98 -6.18 14.81
N VAL A 99 7.79 -6.75 15.08
CA VAL A 99 6.75 -6.97 14.06
C VAL A 99 6.16 -5.64 13.60
N LEU A 100 5.95 -4.70 14.52
CA LEU A 100 5.43 -3.37 14.19
C LEU A 100 6.42 -2.56 13.34
N GLN A 101 7.72 -2.61 13.64
CA GLN A 101 8.73 -1.96 12.81
C GLN A 101 8.80 -2.59 11.41
N GLY A 102 8.80 -3.92 11.29
CA GLY A 102 8.83 -4.57 9.97
C GLY A 102 7.60 -4.27 9.10
N ARG A 103 6.42 -4.10 9.71
CA ARG A 103 5.22 -3.56 9.04
C ARG A 103 5.40 -2.12 8.61
N ALA A 104 5.95 -1.29 9.51
CA ALA A 104 6.16 0.13 9.24
C ALA A 104 7.14 0.36 8.10
N ASP A 105 8.26 -0.37 8.08
CA ASP A 105 9.27 -0.31 7.02
C ASP A 105 8.66 -0.65 5.64
N ALA A 106 7.76 -1.64 5.58
CA ALA A 106 7.06 -2.03 4.35
C ALA A 106 6.01 -1.00 3.90
N VAL A 107 5.24 -0.41 4.83
CA VAL A 107 4.29 0.67 4.54
C VAL A 107 5.01 1.93 4.06
N THR A 108 6.12 2.29 4.70
CA THR A 108 7.00 3.40 4.29
C THR A 108 7.45 3.19 2.85
N ALA A 109 8.14 2.08 2.54
CA ALA A 109 8.69 1.83 1.20
C ALA A 109 7.61 1.82 0.11
N TYR A 110 6.42 1.27 0.38
CA TYR A 110 5.31 1.28 -0.57
C TYR A 110 4.75 2.69 -0.81
N LEU A 111 4.42 3.43 0.24
CA LEU A 111 3.80 4.76 0.11
C LEU A 111 4.78 5.79 -0.47
N GLU A 112 6.06 5.73 -0.13
CA GLU A 112 7.10 6.56 -0.75
C GLU A 112 7.19 6.28 -2.27
N SER A 113 7.17 5.01 -2.67
CA SER A 113 7.19 4.62 -4.09
C SER A 113 5.93 5.04 -4.84
N TYR A 114 4.74 4.88 -4.23
CA TYR A 114 3.47 5.29 -4.83
C TYR A 114 3.37 6.81 -4.99
N ILE A 115 3.73 7.59 -3.96
CA ILE A 115 3.72 9.05 -4.02
C ILE A 115 4.74 9.57 -5.05
N SER A 116 5.93 8.96 -5.11
CA SER A 116 6.96 9.31 -6.09
C SER A 116 6.53 9.03 -7.53
N SER A 117 5.92 7.86 -7.78
CA SER A 117 5.49 7.45 -9.13
C SER A 117 4.21 8.15 -9.61
N THR A 118 3.21 8.34 -8.75
CA THR A 118 1.96 9.02 -9.09
C THR A 118 2.11 10.54 -9.12
N CYS A 119 2.79 11.15 -8.13
CA CYS A 119 2.83 12.61 -8.00
C CYS A 119 4.13 13.27 -8.49
N GLY A 120 5.20 12.50 -8.72
CA GLY A 120 6.54 13.05 -8.99
C GLY A 120 7.15 13.77 -7.78
N LEU A 121 6.78 13.36 -6.57
CA LEU A 121 7.17 13.99 -5.31
C LEU A 121 8.04 13.05 -4.45
N ASP A 122 9.16 13.58 -3.98
CA ASP A 122 10.04 12.94 -2.99
C ASP A 122 9.55 13.32 -1.58
N VAL A 123 9.05 12.33 -0.82
CA VAL A 123 8.29 12.53 0.44
C VAL A 123 8.69 11.44 1.43
N ASP A 124 9.29 11.81 2.58
CA ASP A 124 9.61 10.83 3.65
C ASP A 124 8.32 10.32 4.31
N VAL A 125 8.15 9.01 4.49
CA VAL A 125 7.01 8.42 5.24
C VAL A 125 7.50 7.86 6.57
N ILE A 126 7.41 8.69 7.62
CA ILE A 126 8.07 8.45 8.91
C ILE A 126 7.15 7.71 9.89
N TYR A 127 7.60 6.56 10.40
CA TYR A 127 6.91 5.85 11.48
C TYR A 127 7.19 6.44 12.86
N ASN A 128 6.12 6.82 13.56
CA ASN A 128 6.10 7.23 14.96
C ASN A 128 5.47 6.11 15.81
N GLY A 129 6.31 5.15 16.23
CA GLY A 129 5.90 4.04 17.10
C GLY A 129 5.65 4.48 18.55
N VAL A 130 4.59 3.96 19.16
CA VAL A 130 4.10 4.35 20.50
C VAL A 130 4.04 3.16 21.47
N GLU A 131 4.00 3.43 22.78
CA GLU A 131 4.01 2.38 23.82
C GLU A 131 2.61 1.87 24.20
N THR A 132 1.53 2.66 24.02
CA THR A 132 0.15 2.24 24.33
C THR A 132 -0.85 2.51 23.20
N TYR A 133 -2.05 1.92 23.31
CA TYR A 133 -3.16 2.17 22.40
C TYR A 133 -3.72 3.60 22.53
N ASP A 134 -3.76 4.15 23.75
CA ASP A 134 -4.17 5.55 23.98
C ASP A 134 -3.20 6.53 23.30
N ASP A 135 -1.88 6.29 23.41
CA ASP A 135 -0.87 7.11 22.73
C ASP A 135 -1.05 7.13 21.21
N ALA A 136 -1.47 6.00 20.60
CA ALA A 136 -1.75 5.92 19.16
C ALA A 136 -2.96 6.78 18.77
N VAL A 137 -4.02 6.76 19.59
CA VAL A 137 -5.23 7.55 19.37
C VAL A 137 -4.96 9.05 19.56
N ASP A 138 -4.22 9.41 20.60
CA ASP A 138 -3.88 10.81 20.89
C ASP A 138 -2.81 11.37 19.94
N ALA A 139 -2.03 10.53 19.24
CA ALA A 139 -1.06 10.99 18.23
C ALA A 139 -1.69 11.77 17.06
N LEU A 140 -2.90 11.41 16.62
CA LEU A 140 -3.66 12.17 15.60
C LEU A 140 -4.27 13.47 16.16
N LEU A 141 -4.57 13.50 17.46
CA LEU A 141 -5.10 14.68 18.15
C LEU A 141 -4.00 15.73 18.42
N ASP A 142 -2.85 15.29 18.90
CA ASP A 142 -1.66 16.13 19.15
C ASP A 142 -0.86 16.44 17.87
N LYS A 143 -1.23 15.85 16.73
CA LYS A 143 -0.56 15.95 15.42
C LYS A 143 0.92 15.53 15.47
N THR A 144 1.20 14.45 16.22
CA THR A 144 2.48 13.71 16.16
C THR A 144 2.42 12.54 15.17
N ALA A 145 1.25 12.27 14.60
CA ALA A 145 1.06 11.54 13.35
C ALA A 145 0.02 12.27 12.48
N ASP A 146 0.10 12.07 11.17
CA ASP A 146 -0.88 12.54 10.17
C ASP A 146 -1.93 11.47 9.86
N PHE A 147 -1.52 10.18 9.86
CA PHE A 147 -2.40 9.01 9.74
C PHE A 147 -1.92 7.84 10.60
N GLY A 148 -2.65 6.72 10.65
CA GLY A 148 -2.19 5.53 11.37
C GLY A 148 -3.07 4.30 11.24
N TRP A 149 -2.53 3.18 11.69
CA TRP A 149 -3.17 1.87 11.73
C TRP A 149 -3.82 1.60 13.09
N TYR A 150 -5.13 1.37 13.09
CA TYR A 150 -5.96 1.23 14.28
C TYR A 150 -6.74 -0.08 14.27
N GLY A 151 -7.14 -0.56 15.45
CA GLY A 151 -8.27 -1.47 15.59
C GLY A 151 -9.58 -0.67 15.69
N GLY A 152 -10.71 -1.28 15.39
CA GLY A 152 -12.00 -0.60 15.24
C GLY A 152 -12.37 0.34 16.39
N LEU A 153 -12.18 -0.09 17.64
CA LEU A 153 -12.45 0.77 18.81
C LEU A 153 -11.57 2.03 18.79
N THR A 154 -10.26 1.87 18.59
CA THR A 154 -9.31 2.99 18.53
C THR A 154 -9.50 3.88 17.29
N GLY A 155 -9.93 3.33 16.14
CA GLY A 155 -10.22 4.12 14.95
C GLY A 155 -11.46 4.99 15.13
N VAL A 156 -12.51 4.45 15.74
CA VAL A 156 -13.71 5.21 16.16
C VAL A 156 -13.34 6.28 17.18
N GLN A 157 -12.56 5.94 18.21
CA GLN A 157 -12.08 6.92 19.19
C GLN A 157 -11.25 8.04 18.55
N ALA A 158 -10.35 7.73 17.61
CA ALA A 158 -9.53 8.71 16.90
C ALA A 158 -10.36 9.61 15.98
N GLY A 159 -11.32 9.03 15.24
CA GLY A 159 -12.25 9.75 14.38
C GLY A 159 -13.12 10.76 15.14
N LEU A 160 -13.66 10.33 16.30
CA LEU A 160 -14.43 11.18 17.22
C LEU A 160 -13.57 12.25 17.92
N LYS A 161 -12.29 11.98 18.19
CA LYS A 161 -11.36 12.93 18.84
C LYS A 161 -10.80 13.99 17.89
N SER A 162 -10.52 13.67 16.63
CA SER A 162 -9.76 14.53 15.70
C SER A 162 -10.49 14.94 14.39
N PRO A 163 -11.75 15.44 14.44
CA PRO A 163 -12.52 15.79 13.24
C PRO A 163 -11.99 17.05 12.51
N PRO A 164 -12.03 17.09 11.16
CA PRO A 164 -12.37 15.99 10.25
C PRO A 164 -11.21 14.99 10.13
N ALA A 165 -11.46 13.77 10.62
CA ALA A 165 -10.63 12.61 10.31
C ALA A 165 -11.21 11.91 9.06
N THR A 166 -10.48 10.95 8.49
CA THR A 166 -10.96 10.16 7.36
C THR A 166 -10.50 8.72 7.51
N TYR A 167 -11.42 7.77 7.42
CA TYR A 167 -11.08 6.35 7.32
C TYR A 167 -10.62 6.07 5.88
N LEU A 168 -9.37 5.66 5.69
CA LEU A 168 -8.74 5.59 4.37
C LEU A 168 -9.04 4.27 3.67
N ALA A 169 -8.80 3.15 4.37
CA ALA A 169 -9.01 1.79 3.89
C ALA A 169 -8.95 0.79 5.07
N GLN A 170 -9.46 -0.42 4.87
CA GLN A 170 -9.32 -1.58 5.76
C GLN A 170 -8.82 -2.78 4.93
N ARG A 171 -8.37 -3.87 5.57
CA ARG A 171 -8.04 -5.10 4.84
C ARG A 171 -9.32 -5.86 4.47
N ILE A 172 -9.28 -6.73 3.46
CA ILE A 172 -10.44 -7.57 3.10
C ILE A 172 -10.97 -8.36 4.31
N GLU A 173 -10.06 -8.90 5.13
CA GLU A 173 -10.37 -9.75 6.28
C GLU A 173 -10.88 -8.95 7.50
N ASP A 174 -10.70 -7.62 7.50
CA ASP A 174 -11.17 -6.78 8.62
C ASP A 174 -12.69 -6.62 8.65
N ARG A 175 -13.38 -6.83 7.51
CA ARG A 175 -14.86 -6.82 7.43
C ARG A 175 -15.51 -7.98 8.20
N GLN A 176 -14.82 -9.11 8.29
CA GLN A 176 -15.31 -10.35 8.91
C GLN A 176 -14.36 -10.82 10.02
N PHE A 177 -13.81 -9.86 10.77
CA PHE A 177 -12.78 -10.12 11.75
C PHE A 177 -13.31 -10.87 12.99
N THR A 178 -12.47 -11.67 13.64
CA THR A 178 -12.85 -12.54 14.77
C THR A 178 -11.87 -12.49 15.94
N SER A 179 -12.39 -12.66 17.16
CA SER A 179 -11.57 -12.93 18.35
C SER A 179 -11.58 -14.42 18.66
N VAL A 180 -10.45 -14.96 19.13
CA VAL A 180 -10.37 -16.31 19.68
C VAL A 180 -10.17 -16.27 21.19
N PHE A 181 -10.82 -17.19 21.89
CA PHE A 181 -10.54 -17.48 23.28
C PHE A 181 -9.72 -18.77 23.39
N ILE A 182 -8.62 -18.70 24.13
CA ILE A 182 -7.64 -19.78 24.31
C ILE A 182 -7.64 -20.28 25.76
N GLN A 183 -7.40 -21.58 25.94
CA GLN A 183 -7.30 -22.25 27.25
C GLN A 183 -5.89 -22.81 27.47
N SER A 184 -5.45 -22.79 28.74
CA SER A 184 -4.21 -23.43 29.19
C SER A 184 -4.25 -24.97 29.02
N PRO A 185 -3.13 -25.65 28.73
CA PRO A 185 -3.06 -27.11 28.73
C PRO A 185 -3.24 -27.76 30.12
N ASP A 186 -3.10 -27.00 31.20
CA ASP A 186 -3.15 -27.52 32.58
C ASP A 186 -4.58 -27.64 33.17
N ILE A 187 -5.63 -27.28 32.42
CA ILE A 187 -7.04 -27.34 32.86
C ILE A 187 -7.87 -28.36 32.08
N GLU A 188 -9.00 -28.77 32.66
CA GLU A 188 -10.00 -29.59 31.95
C GLU A 188 -10.57 -28.80 30.75
N THR A 189 -10.42 -29.36 29.55
CA THR A 189 -10.78 -28.72 28.28
C THR A 189 -12.29 -28.54 28.12
N PHE A 190 -12.68 -27.38 27.61
CA PHE A 190 -14.06 -27.05 27.20
C PHE A 190 -14.10 -26.59 25.74
N THR A 191 -15.30 -26.32 25.23
CA THR A 191 -15.58 -25.97 23.82
C THR A 191 -16.68 -24.92 23.67
N SER A 192 -16.89 -24.08 24.69
CA SER A 192 -17.90 -23.01 24.68
C SER A 192 -17.55 -21.89 25.67
N ILE A 193 -18.13 -20.71 25.46
CA ILE A 193 -17.81 -19.48 26.22
C ILE A 193 -18.17 -19.59 27.71
N GLU A 194 -19.16 -20.41 28.08
CA GLU A 194 -19.52 -20.69 29.49
C GLU A 194 -18.38 -21.35 30.27
N GLY A 195 -17.39 -21.94 29.59
CA GLY A 195 -16.17 -22.43 30.22
C GLY A 195 -15.33 -21.33 30.88
N VAL A 196 -15.47 -20.06 30.49
CA VAL A 196 -14.78 -18.93 31.16
C VAL A 196 -15.36 -18.66 32.56
N GLN A 197 -16.54 -19.19 32.89
CA GLN A 197 -17.21 -18.95 34.18
C GLN A 197 -16.35 -19.35 35.38
N ASN A 198 -16.06 -18.38 36.26
CA ASN A 198 -15.19 -18.48 37.43
C ASN A 198 -13.71 -18.81 37.15
N ARG A 199 -13.23 -18.76 35.90
CA ARG A 199 -11.80 -18.93 35.56
C ARG A 199 -11.06 -17.59 35.52
N SER A 200 -9.73 -17.58 35.62
CA SER A 200 -8.92 -16.37 35.40
C SER A 200 -8.71 -16.09 33.91
N LEU A 201 -8.92 -14.84 33.50
CA LEU A 201 -8.92 -14.40 32.10
C LEU A 201 -7.90 -13.27 31.85
N SER A 202 -7.11 -13.40 30.78
CA SER A 202 -6.33 -12.30 30.20
C SER A 202 -7.01 -11.73 28.95
N PHE A 203 -7.19 -10.41 28.94
CA PHE A 203 -7.46 -9.61 27.75
C PHE A 203 -6.14 -9.00 27.22
N GLY A 204 -6.16 -8.49 25.99
CA GLY A 204 -5.05 -7.72 25.39
C GLY A 204 -4.88 -6.32 26.04
N SER A 205 -4.82 -5.27 25.23
CA SER A 205 -5.08 -3.91 25.71
C SER A 205 -6.58 -3.75 26.04
N ASP A 206 -6.88 -2.93 27.03
CA ASP A 206 -8.23 -2.47 27.37
C ASP A 206 -8.92 -1.65 26.26
N GLN A 207 -8.15 -1.04 25.37
CA GLN A 207 -8.63 -0.35 24.17
C GLN A 207 -8.65 -1.25 22.92
N SER A 208 -8.40 -2.56 23.05
CA SER A 208 -8.36 -3.48 21.91
C SER A 208 -9.75 -3.98 21.51
N THR A 209 -10.14 -3.88 20.24
CA THR A 209 -11.42 -4.39 19.72
C THR A 209 -11.53 -5.91 19.90
N SER A 210 -10.61 -6.65 19.28
CA SER A 210 -10.51 -8.11 19.33
C SER A 210 -9.81 -8.66 20.57
N GLY A 211 -9.05 -7.82 21.30
CA GLY A 211 -8.39 -8.20 22.56
C GLY A 211 -9.20 -7.93 23.82
N HIS A 212 -10.23 -7.07 23.77
CA HIS A 212 -11.08 -6.74 24.92
C HIS A 212 -12.55 -6.44 24.57
N LEU A 213 -12.84 -5.47 23.70
CA LEU A 213 -14.20 -4.97 23.47
C LEU A 213 -15.19 -6.09 23.13
N MET A 214 -14.90 -6.81 22.05
CA MET A 214 -15.77 -7.87 21.53
C MET A 214 -15.75 -9.10 22.45
N PRO A 215 -14.60 -9.58 22.96
CA PRO A 215 -14.55 -10.59 24.02
C PRO A 215 -15.42 -10.25 25.26
N ALA A 216 -15.38 -9.02 25.75
CA ALA A 216 -16.16 -8.57 26.91
C ALA A 216 -17.65 -8.48 26.58
N PHE A 217 -18.01 -8.00 25.39
CA PHE A 217 -19.39 -8.01 24.88
C PHE A 217 -19.96 -9.43 24.84
N TYR A 218 -19.27 -10.38 24.21
CA TYR A 218 -19.79 -11.76 24.10
C TYR A 218 -19.85 -12.49 25.45
N LEU A 219 -18.92 -12.23 26.37
CA LEU A 219 -19.04 -12.70 27.76
C LEU A 219 -20.28 -12.13 28.46
N SER A 220 -20.57 -10.83 28.25
CA SER A 220 -21.77 -10.17 28.80
C SER A 220 -23.07 -10.75 28.23
N GLU A 221 -23.17 -10.94 26.92
CA GLU A 221 -24.35 -11.54 26.28
C GLU A 221 -24.56 -13.00 26.72
N ALA A 222 -23.48 -13.77 26.83
CA ALA A 222 -23.51 -15.13 27.38
C ALA A 222 -23.80 -15.18 28.91
N ASN A 223 -23.86 -14.02 29.59
CA ASN A 223 -24.02 -13.89 31.04
C ASN A 223 -22.90 -14.61 31.84
N VAL A 224 -21.68 -14.66 31.28
CA VAL A 224 -20.51 -15.33 31.84
C VAL A 224 -19.61 -14.34 32.59
N THR A 225 -19.17 -14.70 33.79
CA THR A 225 -18.24 -13.89 34.59
C THR A 225 -16.96 -14.68 34.93
N PRO A 226 -15.77 -14.25 34.49
CA PRO A 226 -14.50 -14.80 34.99
C PRO A 226 -14.31 -14.49 36.49
N SER A 227 -13.50 -15.27 37.19
CA SER A 227 -13.19 -15.01 38.62
C SER A 227 -12.19 -13.88 38.82
N SER A 228 -11.37 -13.60 37.82
CA SER A 228 -10.39 -12.52 37.79
C SER A 228 -10.04 -12.17 36.34
N THR A 229 -9.61 -10.93 36.13
CA THR A 229 -9.40 -10.32 34.81
C THR A 229 -8.13 -9.47 34.87
N GLN A 230 -7.28 -9.58 33.84
CA GLN A 230 -6.10 -8.73 33.66
C GLN A 230 -5.95 -8.30 32.20
N PHE A 231 -5.27 -7.18 31.98
CA PHE A 231 -4.89 -6.67 30.66
C PHE A 231 -3.39 -6.89 30.47
N THR A 232 -3.00 -7.45 29.32
CA THR A 232 -1.61 -7.76 28.97
C THR A 232 -0.98 -6.71 28.06
N GLY A 233 -1.78 -5.85 27.45
CA GLY A 233 -1.37 -4.79 26.52
C GLY A 233 -1.30 -5.20 25.05
N SER A 234 -0.99 -6.47 24.74
CA SER A 234 -0.85 -6.96 23.36
C SER A 234 -1.33 -8.40 23.19
N HIS A 235 -1.65 -8.80 21.95
CA HIS A 235 -2.14 -10.15 21.65
C HIS A 235 -1.07 -11.22 21.95
N ASP A 236 0.19 -10.92 21.64
CA ASP A 236 1.35 -11.74 22.01
C ASP A 236 1.43 -11.99 23.53
N ALA A 237 1.31 -10.93 24.33
CA ALA A 237 1.38 -11.02 25.78
C ALA A 237 0.18 -11.79 26.38
N THR A 238 -0.98 -11.81 25.73
CA THR A 238 -2.12 -12.67 26.09
C THR A 238 -1.80 -14.15 25.90
N VAL A 239 -1.18 -14.53 24.78
CA VAL A 239 -0.75 -15.93 24.56
C VAL A 239 0.27 -16.34 25.62
N ASP A 240 1.27 -15.50 25.88
CA ASP A 240 2.32 -15.80 26.86
C ASP A 240 1.80 -15.85 28.30
N ALA A 241 0.80 -15.06 28.69
CA ALA A 241 0.17 -15.13 30.01
C ALA A 241 -0.54 -16.49 30.25
N VAL A 242 -1.18 -17.05 29.24
CA VAL A 242 -1.85 -18.36 29.31
C VAL A 242 -0.84 -19.52 29.27
N ILE A 243 0.23 -19.39 28.46
CA ILE A 243 1.35 -20.35 28.42
C ILE A 243 2.08 -20.42 29.78
N ASN A 244 2.30 -19.27 30.42
CA ASN A 244 2.99 -19.18 31.71
C ASN A 244 2.10 -19.54 32.92
N GLY A 245 0.80 -19.80 32.71
CA GLY A 245 -0.14 -20.14 33.77
C GLY A 245 -0.49 -18.96 34.68
N GLU A 246 -0.35 -17.72 34.21
CA GLU A 246 -0.82 -16.52 34.92
C GLU A 246 -2.35 -16.45 34.88
N THR A 247 -2.93 -16.85 33.75
CA THR A 247 -4.38 -16.96 33.53
C THR A 247 -4.75 -18.32 32.93
N GLU A 248 -5.89 -18.88 33.34
CA GLU A 248 -6.42 -20.13 32.79
C GLU A 248 -6.91 -19.97 31.33
N VAL A 249 -7.35 -18.76 30.99
CA VAL A 249 -7.97 -18.37 29.73
C VAL A 249 -7.35 -17.06 29.22
N GLY A 250 -7.26 -16.89 27.90
CA GLY A 250 -6.94 -15.61 27.25
C GLY A 250 -7.90 -15.31 26.09
N ALA A 251 -8.02 -14.04 25.70
CA ALA A 251 -8.80 -13.60 24.53
C ALA A 251 -7.99 -12.61 23.67
N LEU A 252 -7.89 -12.88 22.37
CA LEU A 252 -7.05 -12.14 21.42
C LEU A 252 -7.59 -12.18 19.99
N ASN A 253 -6.96 -11.43 19.09
CA ASN A 253 -7.28 -11.47 17.65
C ASN A 253 -6.93 -12.85 17.03
N SER A 254 -7.72 -13.29 16.05
CA SER A 254 -7.56 -14.62 15.43
C SER A 254 -6.27 -14.75 14.61
N VAL A 255 -5.87 -13.68 13.91
CA VAL A 255 -4.67 -13.66 13.06
C VAL A 255 -3.38 -13.90 13.86
N THR A 256 -3.16 -13.19 14.99
CA THR A 256 -1.95 -13.40 15.82
C THR A 256 -1.93 -14.80 16.43
N TRP A 257 -3.10 -15.34 16.79
CA TRP A 257 -3.19 -16.74 17.22
C TRP A 257 -2.74 -17.69 16.11
N GLN A 258 -3.22 -17.49 14.87
CA GLN A 258 -2.84 -18.32 13.74
C GLN A 258 -1.32 -18.22 13.45
N THR A 259 -0.76 -17.01 13.41
CA THR A 259 0.71 -16.81 13.30
C THR A 259 1.49 -17.53 14.41
N ARG A 260 1.00 -17.47 15.67
CA ARG A 260 1.61 -18.18 16.80
C ARG A 260 1.52 -19.71 16.66
N LEU A 261 0.41 -20.21 16.11
CA LEU A 261 0.14 -21.63 15.88
C LEU A 261 1.05 -22.19 14.77
N ASP A 262 1.15 -21.51 13.64
CA ASP A 262 1.98 -21.90 12.50
C ASP A 262 3.48 -21.85 12.84
N ALA A 263 3.89 -20.87 13.64
CA ALA A 263 5.24 -20.82 14.22
C ALA A 263 5.51 -21.89 15.30
N GLY A 264 4.51 -22.69 15.70
CA GLY A 264 4.64 -23.72 16.75
C GLY A 264 4.83 -23.16 18.17
N THR A 265 4.50 -21.89 18.40
CA THR A 265 4.84 -21.14 19.64
C THR A 265 3.73 -21.11 20.68
N THR A 266 2.60 -21.80 20.46
CA THR A 266 1.44 -21.86 21.37
C THR A 266 1.65 -22.74 22.61
N ASN A 267 2.72 -23.54 22.65
CA ASN A 267 3.12 -24.40 23.77
C ASN A 267 1.99 -25.26 24.38
N GLY A 268 1.09 -25.78 23.54
CA GLY A 268 -0.03 -26.64 23.96
C GLY A 268 -1.28 -25.92 24.46
N THR A 269 -1.30 -24.58 24.47
CA THR A 269 -2.57 -23.84 24.57
C THR A 269 -3.46 -24.13 23.34
N SER A 270 -4.77 -23.96 23.46
CA SER A 270 -5.72 -24.27 22.39
C SER A 270 -6.91 -23.32 22.37
N VAL A 271 -7.46 -23.03 21.19
CA VAL A 271 -8.75 -22.32 21.05
C VAL A 271 -9.89 -23.25 21.48
N PHE A 272 -10.85 -22.70 22.23
CA PHE A 272 -12.10 -23.41 22.58
C PHE A 272 -13.35 -22.69 22.10
N TYR A 273 -13.24 -21.42 21.73
CA TYR A 273 -14.34 -20.59 21.25
C TYR A 273 -13.81 -19.46 20.36
N THR A 274 -14.47 -19.25 19.22
CA THR A 274 -14.26 -18.10 18.32
C THR A 274 -15.53 -17.26 18.36
N THR A 275 -15.39 -15.95 18.37
CA THR A 275 -16.55 -15.05 18.32
C THR A 275 -17.25 -15.11 16.97
N PRO A 276 -18.51 -14.63 16.87
CA PRO A 276 -19.04 -14.10 15.62
C PRO A 276 -18.14 -13.00 15.05
N GLU A 277 -18.35 -12.71 13.78
CA GLU A 277 -17.61 -11.73 12.97
C GLU A 277 -17.96 -10.28 13.35
N PHE A 278 -17.02 -9.36 13.15
CA PHE A 278 -17.17 -7.91 13.34
C PHE A 278 -16.10 -7.13 12.57
N ALA A 279 -16.32 -5.82 12.36
CA ALA A 279 -15.31 -4.93 11.78
C ALA A 279 -14.17 -4.65 12.77
N ASP A 280 -12.90 -4.91 12.43
CA ASP A 280 -11.75 -4.52 13.28
C ASP A 280 -10.82 -3.50 12.63
N TYR A 281 -9.73 -3.87 11.96
CA TYR A 281 -8.64 -2.92 11.72
C TYR A 281 -8.87 -1.99 10.52
N LEU A 282 -8.36 -0.76 10.64
CA LEU A 282 -8.49 0.30 9.62
C LEU A 282 -7.36 1.32 9.67
N TRP A 283 -7.08 1.91 8.52
CA TRP A 283 -6.25 3.11 8.38
C TRP A 283 -7.10 4.37 8.58
N VAL A 284 -6.63 5.31 9.40
CA VAL A 284 -7.31 6.59 9.68
C VAL A 284 -6.33 7.74 9.53
N SER A 285 -6.69 8.78 8.76
CA SER A 285 -6.00 10.07 8.78
C SER A 285 -6.69 11.06 9.73
N GLY A 286 -5.90 11.92 10.36
CA GLY A 286 -6.39 13.01 11.22
C GLY A 286 -6.40 14.35 10.49
N ALA A 287 -7.21 15.30 10.97
CA ALA A 287 -7.36 16.65 10.41
C ALA A 287 -6.05 17.47 10.22
N GLY A 288 -4.90 16.99 10.70
CA GLY A 288 -3.58 17.56 10.40
C GLY A 288 -3.10 17.34 8.97
N ILE A 289 -3.41 16.19 8.37
CA ILE A 289 -2.76 15.73 7.15
C ILE A 289 -2.90 16.69 5.96
N VAL A 290 -4.05 17.36 5.83
CA VAL A 290 -4.32 18.31 4.73
C VAL A 290 -3.49 19.59 4.88
N ASP A 291 -3.13 19.99 6.10
CA ASP A 291 -2.20 21.10 6.33
C ASP A 291 -0.75 20.67 6.09
N THR A 292 -0.36 19.46 6.52
CA THR A 292 0.96 18.87 6.25
C THR A 292 1.20 18.74 4.74
N TRP A 293 0.28 18.10 4.02
CA TRP A 293 0.35 17.90 2.58
C TRP A 293 0.38 19.19 1.77
N ARG A 294 -0.37 20.22 2.19
CA ARG A 294 -0.30 21.54 1.52
C ARG A 294 1.09 22.17 1.64
N ASN A 295 1.85 21.87 2.70
CA ASN A 295 3.26 22.28 2.78
C ASN A 295 4.14 21.46 1.81
N VAL A 296 3.91 20.15 1.70
CA VAL A 296 4.58 19.25 0.72
C VAL A 296 4.38 19.77 -0.70
N LEU A 297 3.13 19.97 -1.13
CA LEU A 297 2.79 20.53 -2.45
C LEU A 297 3.41 21.93 -2.66
N SER A 298 3.49 22.76 -1.62
CA SER A 298 4.14 24.09 -1.72
C SER A 298 5.67 24.04 -1.87
N GLY A 299 6.29 22.90 -1.59
CA GLY A 299 7.71 22.62 -1.81
C GLY A 299 8.04 22.05 -3.19
N ALA A 300 7.03 21.62 -3.96
CA ALA A 300 7.23 21.02 -5.28
C ALA A 300 7.89 21.99 -6.27
N THR A 301 8.87 21.50 -7.03
CA THR A 301 9.56 22.26 -8.09
C THR A 301 9.00 22.02 -9.48
N ASN A 302 8.10 21.04 -9.61
CA ASN A 302 7.50 20.56 -10.85
C ASN A 302 5.98 20.78 -10.78
N ASP A 303 5.30 20.74 -11.94
CA ASP A 303 3.83 20.68 -11.96
C ASP A 303 3.38 19.32 -11.40
N VAL A 304 2.54 19.33 -10.36
CA VAL A 304 2.03 18.12 -9.70
C VAL A 304 0.68 17.71 -10.33
N PRO A 305 0.41 16.40 -10.58
CA PRO A 305 -0.88 15.92 -11.07
C PRO A 305 -2.05 16.25 -10.12
N GLN A 306 -3.22 16.52 -10.70
CA GLN A 306 -4.42 16.97 -9.95
C GLN A 306 -4.96 15.88 -9.01
N GLU A 307 -4.75 14.59 -9.32
CA GLU A 307 -5.10 13.49 -8.39
C GLU A 307 -4.36 13.57 -7.04
N CYS A 308 -3.25 14.30 -6.98
CA CYS A 308 -2.45 14.52 -5.77
C CYS A 308 -2.81 15.79 -4.99
N ASP A 309 -3.84 16.57 -5.39
CA ASP A 309 -4.25 17.77 -4.64
C ASP A 309 -4.83 17.42 -3.23
N ASP A 310 -5.43 16.24 -3.10
CA ASP A 310 -6.05 15.74 -1.86
C ASP A 310 -5.35 14.44 -1.40
N VAL A 311 -4.58 14.56 -0.32
CA VAL A 311 -3.83 13.47 0.31
C VAL A 311 -4.68 12.29 0.77
N ASN A 312 -5.95 12.52 1.12
CA ASN A 312 -6.83 11.43 1.49
C ASN A 312 -7.27 10.64 0.24
N LYS A 313 -7.41 11.29 -0.94
CA LYS A 313 -7.55 10.56 -2.23
C LYS A 313 -6.32 9.70 -2.44
N LEU A 314 -5.15 10.32 -2.35
CA LEU A 314 -3.87 9.71 -2.69
C LEU A 314 -3.57 8.49 -1.83
N LEU A 315 -3.76 8.57 -0.51
CA LEU A 315 -3.52 7.44 0.40
C LEU A 315 -4.60 6.35 0.30
N THR A 316 -5.88 6.70 0.13
CA THR A 316 -6.92 5.70 -0.14
C THR A 316 -6.65 4.98 -1.46
N SER A 317 -6.38 5.69 -2.55
CA SER A 317 -6.02 5.10 -3.84
C SER A 317 -4.74 4.27 -3.78
N ALA A 318 -3.76 4.64 -2.93
CA ALA A 318 -2.58 3.81 -2.70
C ALA A 318 -2.96 2.46 -2.07
N PHE A 319 -3.72 2.44 -0.98
CA PHE A 319 -4.16 1.17 -0.39
C PHE A 319 -5.03 0.35 -1.34
N LEU A 320 -5.98 0.98 -2.05
CA LEU A 320 -6.88 0.29 -3.00
C LEU A 320 -6.20 -0.20 -4.29
N ALA A 321 -4.99 0.26 -4.60
CA ALA A 321 -4.19 -0.17 -5.75
C ALA A 321 -2.98 -1.04 -5.33
N ALA A 322 -2.97 -1.55 -4.10
CA ALA A 322 -1.95 -2.46 -3.61
C ALA A 322 -2.21 -3.88 -4.13
N GLU A 323 -1.59 -4.22 -5.27
CA GLU A 323 -1.72 -5.52 -5.95
C GLU A 323 -0.53 -6.46 -5.67
N ALA A 324 -0.71 -7.77 -5.84
CA ALA A 324 0.31 -8.76 -5.53
C ALA A 324 1.53 -8.73 -6.48
N GLU A 325 1.37 -8.15 -7.66
CA GLU A 325 2.41 -8.01 -8.69
C GLU A 325 3.45 -6.92 -8.37
N ASP A 326 3.11 -5.93 -7.54
CA ASP A 326 4.06 -4.94 -7.03
C ASP A 326 4.80 -5.53 -5.81
N PRO A 327 6.14 -5.70 -5.85
CA PRO A 327 6.91 -6.26 -4.74
C PRO A 327 6.78 -5.50 -3.42
N LEU A 328 6.57 -4.17 -3.46
CA LEU A 328 6.43 -3.32 -2.28
C LEU A 328 5.02 -3.43 -1.69
N ALA A 329 4.00 -3.39 -2.54
CA ALA A 329 2.62 -3.66 -2.13
C ALA A 329 2.48 -5.07 -1.53
N ASN A 330 3.04 -6.07 -2.19
CA ASN A 330 3.06 -7.47 -1.74
C ASN A 330 3.79 -7.63 -0.39
N ALA A 331 4.93 -6.95 -0.20
CA ALA A 331 5.64 -6.93 1.09
C ALA A 331 4.79 -6.30 2.21
N MET A 332 4.14 -5.16 1.93
CA MET A 332 3.18 -4.55 2.85
C MET A 332 2.04 -5.51 3.18
N MET A 333 1.32 -6.04 2.20
CA MET A 333 0.16 -6.93 2.40
C MET A 333 0.52 -8.20 3.17
N LYS A 334 1.64 -8.86 2.83
CA LYS A 334 2.15 -10.02 3.59
C LYS A 334 2.44 -9.67 5.05
N SER A 335 3.05 -8.51 5.32
CA SER A 335 3.34 -8.09 6.70
C SER A 335 2.07 -7.87 7.53
N TYR A 336 0.97 -7.47 6.89
CA TYR A 336 -0.37 -7.33 7.50
C TYR A 336 -1.24 -8.60 7.37
N SER A 337 -0.72 -9.66 6.77
CA SER A 337 -1.42 -10.94 6.53
C SER A 337 -2.79 -10.73 5.88
N THR A 338 -2.78 -10.13 4.69
CA THR A 338 -3.97 -9.83 3.89
C THR A 338 -3.77 -10.13 2.41
N GLU A 339 -4.86 -10.41 1.71
CA GLU A 339 -4.94 -10.50 0.24
C GLU A 339 -5.11 -9.12 -0.44
N GLY A 340 -5.54 -8.08 0.28
CA GLY A 340 -5.80 -6.76 -0.30
C GLY A 340 -6.49 -5.77 0.64
N TYR A 341 -6.53 -4.49 0.24
CA TYR A 341 -7.28 -3.46 0.96
C TYR A 341 -8.55 -3.05 0.21
N VAL A 342 -9.58 -2.68 0.97
CA VAL A 342 -10.89 -2.28 0.46
C VAL A 342 -11.38 -1.00 1.13
N ALA A 343 -12.30 -0.31 0.45
CA ALA A 343 -12.98 0.85 1.00
C ALA A 343 -13.81 0.46 2.23
N ILE A 344 -13.98 1.42 3.14
CA ILE A 344 -14.81 1.27 4.33
C ILE A 344 -16.23 1.75 4.00
N GLN A 345 -17.22 0.91 4.27
CA GLN A 345 -18.59 1.18 3.88
C GLN A 345 -19.27 2.14 4.87
N PRO A 346 -20.20 3.01 4.40
CA PRO A 346 -20.97 3.88 5.28
C PRO A 346 -21.67 3.09 6.40
N GLY A 347 -21.34 3.43 7.65
CA GLY A 347 -21.91 2.80 8.84
C GLY A 347 -21.28 1.48 9.29
N GLU A 348 -20.28 0.93 8.58
CA GLU A 348 -19.64 -0.37 8.89
C GLU A 348 -19.08 -0.46 10.32
N TYR A 349 -18.63 0.67 10.88
CA TYR A 349 -18.08 0.77 12.23
C TYR A 349 -19.08 1.17 13.32
N ILE A 350 -20.36 1.43 12.98
CA ILE A 350 -21.41 1.75 13.96
C ILE A 350 -21.58 0.64 15.03
N PRO A 351 -21.56 -0.67 14.71
CA PRO A 351 -21.66 -1.71 15.74
C PRO A 351 -20.51 -1.69 16.76
N ILE A 352 -19.33 -1.22 16.36
CA ILE A 352 -18.16 -1.04 17.23
C ILE A 352 -18.33 0.20 18.12
N GLU A 353 -18.86 1.30 17.58
CA GLU A 353 -19.23 2.48 18.35
C GLU A 353 -20.32 2.16 19.39
N GLU A 354 -21.44 1.56 18.98
CA GLU A 354 -22.53 1.16 19.88
C GLU A 354 -22.03 0.24 21.00
N THR A 355 -21.15 -0.70 20.68
CA THR A 355 -20.56 -1.62 21.65
C THR A 355 -19.58 -0.91 22.59
N GLY A 356 -18.73 -0.01 22.07
CA GLY A 356 -17.84 0.83 22.86
C GLY A 356 -18.59 1.73 23.84
N CYS A 357 -19.71 2.31 23.41
CA CYS A 357 -20.61 3.10 24.23
C CYS A 357 -21.37 2.25 25.27
N LYS A 358 -21.90 1.08 24.87
CA LYS A 358 -22.57 0.12 25.77
C LYS A 358 -21.65 -0.36 26.92
N LEU A 359 -20.35 -0.48 26.66
CA LEU A 359 -19.34 -0.91 27.63
C LEU A 359 -18.59 0.26 28.31
N GLY A 360 -18.84 1.51 27.93
CA GLY A 360 -18.22 2.70 28.53
C GLY A 360 -16.75 2.92 28.15
N LEU A 361 -16.31 2.36 27.02
CA LEU A 361 -14.96 2.53 26.45
C LEU A 361 -14.90 3.69 25.43
N ILE A 362 -16.05 4.28 25.09
CA ILE A 362 -16.14 5.57 24.41
C ILE A 362 -16.75 6.58 25.40
N GLU A 363 -16.27 7.83 25.39
CA GLU A 363 -16.78 8.86 26.29
C GLU A 363 -18.27 9.17 26.01
N GLU A 364 -19.09 9.24 27.08
CA GLU A 364 -20.55 9.51 27.02
C GLU A 364 -20.94 10.73 26.15
N LYS A 365 -20.04 11.71 26.05
CA LYS A 365 -20.20 12.92 25.23
C LYS A 365 -20.26 12.65 23.71
N TYR A 366 -19.64 11.58 23.24
CA TYR A 366 -19.66 11.15 21.84
C TYR A 366 -20.84 10.20 21.57
N CYS A 367 -21.14 9.30 22.52
CA CYS A 367 -22.19 8.27 22.46
C CYS A 367 -23.65 8.75 22.31
N ASN A 368 -23.88 10.01 21.97
CA ASN A 368 -25.19 10.65 21.81
C ASN A 368 -25.25 11.65 20.63
N GLU A 369 -24.17 11.80 19.86
CA GLU A 369 -24.14 12.52 18.58
C GLU A 369 -23.78 11.50 17.50
N PRO A 370 -24.52 11.41 16.36
CA PRO A 370 -24.15 10.47 15.31
C PRO A 370 -22.77 10.83 14.74
N VAL A 371 -21.93 9.82 14.50
CA VAL A 371 -20.72 9.97 13.70
C VAL A 371 -21.05 10.71 12.40
N PRO A 372 -20.37 11.81 12.06
CA PRO A 372 -20.60 12.50 10.79
C PRO A 372 -20.33 11.57 9.62
N ASP A 373 -21.23 11.55 8.63
CA ASP A 373 -21.21 10.64 7.46
C ASP A 373 -19.94 10.75 6.58
N ASN A 374 -19.07 11.71 6.89
CA ASN A 374 -17.80 11.98 6.22
C ASN A 374 -16.57 11.31 6.89
N LEU A 375 -16.72 10.52 7.96
CA LEU A 375 -15.63 9.65 8.45
C LEU A 375 -15.41 8.45 7.50
N GLY A 376 -14.78 8.72 6.36
CA GLY A 376 -14.34 7.69 5.41
C GLY A 376 -14.51 8.03 3.93
N ASN A 377 -15.30 9.06 3.61
CA ASN A 377 -15.71 9.27 2.23
C ASN A 377 -14.68 10.06 1.41
N VAL A 378 -13.63 9.37 0.96
CA VAL A 378 -12.86 9.79 -0.21
C VAL A 378 -12.92 8.70 -1.27
N VAL A 379 -13.91 8.83 -2.16
CA VAL A 379 -14.09 7.95 -3.31
C VAL A 379 -12.92 8.13 -4.28
N GLY A 380 -12.04 7.13 -4.30
CA GLY A 380 -11.25 6.68 -5.44
C GLY A 380 -11.85 5.37 -5.98
N THR A 381 -11.69 5.09 -7.27
CA THR A 381 -12.47 4.03 -7.94
C THR A 381 -11.91 2.62 -7.75
N ALA A 382 -12.60 1.80 -6.95
CA ALA A 382 -12.55 0.34 -7.03
C ALA A 382 -13.97 -0.22 -6.80
N SER A 383 -14.41 -1.19 -7.60
CA SER A 383 -15.81 -1.64 -7.61
C SER A 383 -16.10 -2.73 -6.59
N THR A 384 -17.11 -2.52 -5.73
CA THR A 384 -18.30 -3.39 -5.58
C THR A 384 -19.05 -3.11 -4.27
N THR A 385 -20.31 -2.65 -4.36
CA THR A 385 -21.47 -3.12 -3.56
C THR A 385 -22.77 -2.42 -3.97
N THR A 386 -23.91 -3.06 -3.69
CA THR A 386 -25.27 -2.58 -3.97
C THR A 386 -25.95 -1.92 -2.76
N ALA A 387 -27.10 -1.28 -2.99
CA ALA A 387 -28.11 -0.81 -2.02
C ALA A 387 -27.93 0.59 -1.37
N SER A 388 -28.24 1.61 -2.18
CA SER A 388 -29.18 2.72 -1.88
C SER A 388 -28.89 3.79 -0.79
N PRO A 389 -28.78 5.09 -1.16
CA PRO A 389 -28.51 6.20 -0.23
C PRO A 389 -29.76 6.83 0.41
N THR A 390 -29.57 7.52 1.54
CA THR A 390 -30.64 8.15 2.35
C THR A 390 -31.00 9.59 1.95
N LYS A 391 -31.79 9.69 0.89
CA LYS A 391 -32.86 10.69 0.60
C LYS A 391 -32.64 12.22 0.60
N GLU A 392 -31.53 12.85 1.03
CA GLU A 392 -31.49 14.35 1.12
C GLU A 392 -30.49 15.15 0.26
N GLU A 393 -29.43 14.57 -0.33
CA GLU A 393 -28.70 15.23 -1.44
C GLU A 393 -28.10 14.17 -2.38
N VAL A 394 -28.55 14.15 -3.65
CA VAL A 394 -28.34 13.00 -4.56
C VAL A 394 -27.44 13.32 -5.74
N TRP A 395 -27.47 14.55 -6.26
CA TRP A 395 -26.45 15.08 -7.17
C TRP A 395 -26.49 16.61 -7.20
N ASN A 396 -25.34 17.28 -7.24
CA ASN A 396 -25.22 18.74 -7.03
C ASN A 396 -24.20 19.42 -7.97
N GLU A 397 -23.79 18.75 -9.05
CA GLU A 397 -22.83 19.27 -10.05
C GLU A 397 -23.59 19.96 -11.20
N SER A 398 -22.97 20.21 -12.38
CA SER A 398 -23.70 20.89 -13.46
C SER A 398 -23.30 20.52 -14.89
N LEU A 399 -24.17 19.74 -15.53
CA LEU A 399 -24.00 19.14 -16.83
C LEU A 399 -24.75 19.90 -17.93
N PRO A 400 -24.11 20.33 -19.03
CA PRO A 400 -24.76 20.93 -20.19
C PRO A 400 -25.46 19.88 -21.07
N TRP A 401 -26.72 20.13 -21.42
CA TRP A 401 -27.54 19.27 -22.28
C TRP A 401 -28.22 20.04 -23.41
N SER A 402 -28.64 19.34 -24.48
CA SER A 402 -29.28 19.92 -25.67
C SER A 402 -30.46 19.09 -26.20
N VAL A 403 -31.67 19.64 -26.13
CA VAL A 403 -32.87 19.07 -26.76
C VAL A 403 -33.01 19.58 -28.20
N TYR A 404 -33.26 18.68 -29.14
CA TYR A 404 -33.46 18.99 -30.57
C TYR A 404 -34.87 18.60 -31.03
N GLN A 405 -35.66 19.56 -31.51
CA GLN A 405 -36.93 19.23 -32.17
C GLN A 405 -36.72 18.89 -33.66
N SER A 406 -36.34 17.63 -33.92
CA SER A 406 -36.19 17.01 -35.25
C SER A 406 -36.87 15.62 -35.29
N ILE A 407 -37.13 15.11 -36.50
CA ILE A 407 -37.74 13.78 -36.76
C ILE A 407 -36.79 12.85 -37.53
N ASP A 408 -35.74 13.38 -38.18
CA ASP A 408 -34.77 12.60 -38.93
C ASP A 408 -33.40 12.58 -38.21
N ASP A 409 -32.85 11.37 -38.02
CA ASP A 409 -31.51 10.99 -37.57
C ASP A 409 -30.73 12.02 -36.72
N CYS A 410 -30.72 11.87 -35.39
CA CYS A 410 -29.99 12.67 -34.36
C CYS A 410 -28.47 12.88 -34.57
N THR A 411 -28.06 13.46 -35.70
CA THR A 411 -26.73 13.24 -36.30
C THR A 411 -26.33 14.31 -37.34
N ALA A 412 -25.12 14.15 -37.90
CA ALA A 412 -24.78 14.40 -39.30
C ALA A 412 -25.02 15.78 -39.96
N GLY A 413 -25.36 16.83 -39.20
CA GLY A 413 -24.98 18.21 -39.49
C GLY A 413 -26.10 19.24 -39.61
N ARG A 414 -26.06 20.22 -38.70
CA ARG A 414 -26.71 21.56 -38.73
C ARG A 414 -28.00 21.66 -39.57
N GLY A 415 -29.04 20.95 -39.15
CA GLY A 415 -30.42 21.22 -39.56
C GLY A 415 -31.01 22.40 -38.77
N GLU A 416 -32.06 23.03 -39.29
CA GLU A 416 -32.77 24.16 -38.66
C GLU A 416 -33.78 23.69 -37.57
N GLY A 417 -33.36 22.77 -36.72
CA GLY A 417 -34.13 22.34 -35.54
C GLY A 417 -34.12 23.41 -34.44
N VAL A 418 -35.10 23.37 -33.54
CA VAL A 418 -35.08 24.22 -32.34
C VAL A 418 -34.15 23.56 -31.31
N GLU A 419 -33.00 24.19 -31.09
CA GLU A 419 -32.00 23.83 -30.08
C GLU A 419 -32.34 24.51 -28.75
N TYR A 420 -32.69 23.73 -27.73
CA TYR A 420 -32.77 24.21 -26.35
C TYR A 420 -31.55 23.71 -25.59
N SER A 421 -30.62 24.61 -25.28
CA SER A 421 -29.48 24.32 -24.40
C SER A 421 -29.79 24.67 -22.95
N GLY A 422 -29.59 23.67 -22.08
CA GLY A 422 -29.80 23.76 -20.64
C GLY A 422 -28.55 23.39 -19.86
N LYS A 423 -28.68 23.46 -18.54
CA LYS A 423 -27.76 22.80 -17.61
C LYS A 423 -28.57 22.17 -16.49
N THR A 424 -28.39 20.88 -16.23
CA THR A 424 -28.82 20.30 -14.95
C THR A 424 -28.02 20.95 -13.82
N VAL A 425 -28.64 21.15 -12.66
CA VAL A 425 -28.06 21.86 -11.50
C VAL A 425 -28.17 21.06 -10.20
N SER A 426 -29.18 20.20 -10.05
CA SER A 426 -29.25 19.24 -8.94
C SER A 426 -30.25 18.12 -9.21
N LEU A 427 -29.99 16.93 -8.67
CA LEU A 427 -30.96 15.84 -8.53
C LEU A 427 -31.30 15.64 -7.05
N ARG A 428 -32.59 15.49 -6.76
CA ARG A 428 -33.16 15.36 -5.40
C ARG A 428 -34.20 14.27 -5.39
N LEU A 429 -34.42 13.63 -4.23
CA LEU A 429 -35.43 12.59 -4.13
C LEU A 429 -36.80 13.15 -3.76
N GLY A 430 -37.82 12.73 -4.51
CA GLY A 430 -39.21 12.93 -4.14
C GLY A 430 -39.50 12.22 -2.83
N LEU A 431 -40.30 12.86 -1.97
CA LEU A 431 -40.57 12.34 -0.63
C LEU A 431 -41.35 11.01 -0.66
N ASP A 432 -42.14 10.79 -1.72
CA ASP A 432 -42.88 9.55 -1.97
C ASP A 432 -42.08 8.61 -2.90
N ASP A 433 -42.15 7.31 -2.63
CA ASP A 433 -41.14 6.32 -3.03
C ASP A 433 -40.95 6.13 -4.55
N ALA A 434 -39.69 5.98 -4.96
CA ALA A 434 -39.21 5.84 -6.34
C ALA A 434 -39.57 7.01 -7.29
N THR A 435 -39.49 8.26 -6.81
CA THR A 435 -39.61 9.45 -7.68
C THR A 435 -38.41 10.38 -7.53
N LEU A 436 -37.92 10.91 -8.66
CA LEU A 436 -36.75 11.80 -8.72
C LEU A 436 -37.19 13.20 -9.16
N CYS A 437 -36.70 14.23 -8.48
CA CYS A 437 -36.90 15.63 -8.79
C CYS A 437 -35.58 16.24 -9.29
N GLU A 438 -35.56 16.64 -10.54
CA GLU A 438 -34.43 17.25 -11.24
C GLU A 438 -34.65 18.76 -11.40
N ALA A 439 -33.58 19.54 -11.41
CA ALA A 439 -33.63 20.99 -11.54
C ALA A 439 -32.68 21.49 -12.65
N ASP A 440 -33.25 22.11 -13.69
CA ASP A 440 -32.56 22.58 -14.88
C ASP A 440 -32.53 24.10 -14.97
N ALA A 441 -31.38 24.69 -15.31
CA ALA A 441 -31.24 26.09 -15.66
C ALA A 441 -31.28 26.29 -17.18
N LEU A 442 -32.45 26.63 -17.73
CA LEU A 442 -32.58 27.06 -19.13
C LEU A 442 -32.19 28.53 -19.30
N ASN A 443 -31.56 28.87 -20.43
CA ASN A 443 -31.16 30.23 -20.77
C ASN A 443 -31.87 30.77 -22.01
N GLU A 444 -33.21 30.81 -21.99
CA GLU A 444 -33.97 31.36 -23.12
C GLU A 444 -33.74 32.87 -23.25
N ASN A 445 -33.28 33.32 -24.42
CA ASN A 445 -33.10 34.74 -24.77
C ASN A 445 -32.26 35.55 -23.74
N GLY A 446 -31.35 34.89 -23.00
CA GLY A 446 -30.52 35.51 -21.96
C GLY A 446 -31.21 35.71 -20.61
N THR A 447 -32.34 35.06 -20.36
CA THR A 447 -33.00 34.99 -19.05
C THR A 447 -32.87 33.58 -18.49
N ALA A 448 -32.06 33.41 -17.44
CA ALA A 448 -31.95 32.15 -16.73
C ALA A 448 -33.27 31.84 -15.99
N THR A 449 -33.85 30.68 -16.29
CA THR A 449 -35.10 30.18 -15.69
C THR A 449 -34.87 28.77 -15.18
N THR A 450 -35.18 28.51 -13.92
CA THR A 450 -35.14 27.14 -13.37
C THR A 450 -36.44 26.41 -13.70
N ILE A 451 -36.33 25.25 -14.34
CA ILE A 451 -37.39 24.28 -14.53
C ILE A 451 -37.15 23.14 -13.54
N TYR A 452 -38.24 22.61 -12.96
CA TYR A 452 -38.21 21.37 -12.19
C TYR A 452 -38.89 20.26 -12.98
N THR A 453 -38.24 19.11 -13.08
CA THR A 453 -38.70 17.91 -13.78
C THR A 453 -38.88 16.77 -12.80
N LYS A 454 -40.00 16.03 -12.90
CA LYS A 454 -40.26 14.87 -12.06
C LYS A 454 -40.22 13.60 -12.91
N TRP A 455 -39.37 12.66 -12.54
CA TRP A 455 -39.34 11.32 -13.12
C TRP A 455 -40.16 10.36 -12.24
N GLU A 456 -41.08 9.62 -12.86
CA GLU A 456 -41.86 8.54 -12.24
C GLU A 456 -41.72 7.24 -13.06
N PRO A 457 -41.43 6.08 -12.45
CA PRO A 457 -41.38 4.81 -13.18
C PRO A 457 -42.75 4.39 -13.70
N VAL A 458 -42.79 3.85 -14.92
CA VAL A 458 -43.96 3.22 -15.52
C VAL A 458 -43.77 1.71 -15.60
N SER A 459 -42.59 1.24 -16.01
CA SER A 459 -42.20 -0.17 -16.02
C SER A 459 -40.68 -0.35 -16.13
N CYS A 460 -40.09 -1.08 -15.19
CA CYS A 460 -38.70 -1.53 -15.22
C CYS A 460 -38.67 -3.00 -15.68
N GLY A 461 -38.66 -3.23 -16.99
CA GLY A 461 -38.71 -4.57 -17.59
C GLY A 461 -37.33 -5.22 -17.75
N SER A 462 -37.29 -6.46 -18.25
CA SER A 462 -36.06 -7.18 -18.62
C SER A 462 -35.34 -6.58 -19.83
N ASP A 463 -36.11 -6.05 -20.78
CA ASP A 463 -35.63 -5.55 -22.08
C ASP A 463 -35.94 -4.06 -22.32
N VAL A 464 -36.87 -3.48 -21.55
CA VAL A 464 -37.45 -2.16 -21.79
C VAL A 464 -37.62 -1.40 -20.48
N PHE A 465 -37.07 -0.20 -20.46
CA PHE A 465 -37.34 0.84 -19.47
C PHE A 465 -38.48 1.74 -19.98
N GLU A 466 -39.48 1.96 -19.13
CA GLU A 466 -40.53 2.95 -19.34
C GLU A 466 -40.63 3.87 -18.12
N ALA A 467 -40.49 5.17 -18.34
CA ALA A 467 -40.67 6.20 -17.32
C ALA A 467 -41.51 7.36 -17.87
N ARG A 468 -42.14 8.10 -16.97
CA ARG A 468 -42.88 9.31 -17.27
C ARG A 468 -42.16 10.51 -16.67
N VAL A 469 -41.97 11.55 -17.47
CA VAL A 469 -41.33 12.80 -17.06
C VAL A 469 -42.35 13.93 -17.14
N TYR A 470 -42.58 14.61 -16.01
CA TYR A 470 -43.40 15.82 -15.93
C TYR A 470 -42.47 17.04 -15.94
N THR A 471 -42.84 18.10 -16.64
CA THR A 471 -41.99 19.29 -16.82
C THR A 471 -42.60 20.55 -16.20
N ASN A 472 -41.78 21.44 -15.63
CA ASN A 472 -42.21 22.70 -15.00
C ASN A 472 -42.97 22.54 -13.67
N CYS A 473 -42.66 21.52 -12.88
CA CYS A 473 -43.22 21.36 -11.53
C CYS A 473 -42.80 22.49 -10.58
N ASP A 474 -43.34 22.47 -9.35
CA ASP A 474 -42.79 23.26 -8.24
C ASP A 474 -41.42 22.72 -7.76
N ALA A 475 -40.72 23.53 -6.95
CA ALA A 475 -39.34 23.27 -6.54
C ALA A 475 -39.12 22.01 -5.66
N ASP A 476 -40.22 21.43 -5.18
CA ASP A 476 -40.26 20.21 -4.38
C ASP A 476 -40.82 19.00 -5.18
N CYS A 477 -41.13 19.19 -6.48
CA CYS A 477 -41.85 18.25 -7.37
C CYS A 477 -43.15 17.66 -6.77
N ALA A 478 -43.80 18.42 -5.88
CA ALA A 478 -45.00 18.03 -5.15
C ALA A 478 -46.31 18.36 -5.92
N SER A 479 -46.29 19.29 -6.88
CA SER A 479 -47.44 19.66 -7.70
C SER A 479 -47.19 19.64 -9.21
N CYS A 480 -46.93 18.44 -9.74
CA CYS A 480 -46.92 18.13 -11.17
C CYS A 480 -48.33 17.66 -11.64
N ASP A 481 -49.06 18.50 -12.38
CA ASP A 481 -50.39 18.20 -12.94
C ASP A 481 -50.37 18.05 -14.48
N GLU A 482 -50.90 16.95 -15.01
CA GLU A 482 -50.90 16.66 -16.46
C GLU A 482 -51.66 17.70 -17.30
N GLU A 483 -52.77 18.26 -16.80
CA GLU A 483 -53.54 19.27 -17.56
C GLU A 483 -52.84 20.63 -17.63
N THR A 484 -51.95 20.93 -16.66
CA THR A 484 -51.31 22.25 -16.51
C THR A 484 -49.86 22.30 -17.00
N TYR A 485 -49.11 21.21 -16.83
CA TYR A 485 -47.64 21.22 -16.93
C TYR A 485 -47.06 20.32 -18.04
N GLY A 486 -47.86 19.36 -18.52
CA GLY A 486 -47.47 18.41 -19.56
C GLY A 486 -46.61 17.26 -19.05
N SER A 487 -46.74 16.11 -19.72
CA SER A 487 -45.96 14.90 -19.45
C SER A 487 -45.45 14.26 -20.74
N TRP A 488 -44.28 13.63 -20.62
CA TRP A 488 -43.57 12.90 -21.66
C TRP A 488 -43.36 11.46 -21.22
N PHE A 489 -43.31 10.54 -22.16
CA PHE A 489 -42.96 9.13 -21.92
C PHE A 489 -41.57 8.86 -22.49
N VAL A 490 -40.65 8.50 -21.62
CA VAL A 490 -39.35 7.92 -21.99
C VAL A 490 -39.57 6.43 -22.13
N LYS A 491 -39.23 5.87 -23.29
CA LYS A 491 -39.28 4.44 -23.55
C LYS A 491 -38.05 4.03 -24.34
N SER A 492 -37.24 3.14 -23.78
CA SER A 492 -35.96 2.76 -24.35
C SER A 492 -35.62 1.30 -24.02
N THR A 493 -34.95 0.61 -24.94
CA THR A 493 -34.50 -0.76 -24.75
C THR A 493 -33.20 -0.84 -23.94
N LYS A 494 -32.88 -2.04 -23.44
CA LYS A 494 -31.60 -2.36 -22.78
C LYS A 494 -30.39 -1.96 -23.63
N ALA A 495 -30.44 -2.18 -24.95
CA ALA A 495 -29.37 -1.81 -25.87
C ALA A 495 -29.22 -0.28 -26.04
N GLU A 496 -30.33 0.46 -26.15
CA GLU A 496 -30.31 1.92 -26.32
C GLU A 496 -29.83 2.63 -25.06
N LEU A 497 -30.31 2.22 -23.87
CA LEU A 497 -29.84 2.79 -22.60
C LEU A 497 -28.40 2.40 -22.27
N LYS A 498 -27.97 1.17 -22.56
CA LYS A 498 -26.56 0.79 -22.37
C LYS A 498 -25.64 1.57 -23.30
N GLU A 499 -26.02 1.80 -24.57
CA GLU A 499 -25.22 2.66 -25.45
C GLU A 499 -25.21 4.14 -25.00
N ALA A 500 -26.30 4.65 -24.42
CA ALA A 500 -26.35 6.01 -23.85
C ALA A 500 -25.59 6.16 -22.52
N TYR A 501 -25.43 5.08 -21.75
CA TYR A 501 -24.57 5.03 -20.57
C TYR A 501 -23.08 4.91 -20.94
N GLU A 502 -22.75 4.17 -21.99
CA GLU A 502 -21.37 3.97 -22.44
C GLU A 502 -20.78 5.17 -23.21
N LYS A 503 -21.59 6.14 -23.65
CA LYS A 503 -21.18 7.21 -24.58
C LYS A 503 -21.92 8.53 -24.35
N VAL A 504 -21.15 9.60 -24.08
CA VAL A 504 -21.64 10.96 -23.77
C VAL A 504 -22.55 11.56 -24.86
N ASP A 505 -22.21 11.35 -26.13
CA ASP A 505 -22.83 12.04 -27.28
C ASP A 505 -24.07 11.35 -27.86
N LYS A 506 -24.64 10.39 -27.12
CA LYS A 506 -25.75 9.56 -27.61
C LYS A 506 -27.14 10.14 -27.31
N CYS A 507 -28.08 9.75 -28.18
CA CYS A 507 -29.45 10.25 -28.14
C CYS A 507 -30.42 9.22 -27.56
N PHE A 508 -31.41 9.71 -26.83
CA PHE A 508 -32.56 8.94 -26.34
C PHE A 508 -33.86 9.50 -26.90
N TYR A 509 -34.90 8.67 -26.93
CA TYR A 509 -36.19 8.99 -27.56
C TYR A 509 -37.24 9.33 -26.50
N VAL A 510 -37.82 10.52 -26.59
CA VAL A 510 -38.95 10.95 -25.75
C VAL A 510 -40.22 11.04 -26.60
N THR A 511 -41.36 10.61 -26.07
CA THR A 511 -42.65 10.69 -26.78
C THR A 511 -43.63 11.56 -26.00
N ASP A 512 -44.19 12.58 -26.64
CA ASP A 512 -45.15 13.50 -26.03
C ASP A 512 -46.53 12.86 -25.81
N ALA A 513 -47.37 13.51 -25.02
CA ALA A 513 -48.74 13.07 -24.75
C ALA A 513 -49.66 12.99 -26.00
N ASN A 514 -49.24 13.51 -27.16
CA ASN A 514 -49.95 13.39 -28.44
C ASN A 514 -49.47 12.19 -29.28
N GLY A 515 -48.41 11.48 -28.85
CA GLY A 515 -47.79 10.38 -29.59
C GLY A 515 -46.69 10.81 -30.57
N THR A 516 -46.11 12.00 -30.37
CA THR A 516 -45.01 12.55 -31.17
C THR A 516 -43.69 12.20 -30.51
N THR A 517 -42.88 11.36 -31.15
CA THR A 517 -41.51 11.07 -30.70
C THR A 517 -40.56 12.21 -31.11
N SER A 518 -39.54 12.47 -30.30
CA SER A 518 -38.46 13.44 -30.56
C SER A 518 -37.14 12.91 -30.00
N ASP A 519 -36.06 13.26 -30.68
CA ASP A 519 -34.69 12.83 -30.34
C ASP A 519 -34.04 13.84 -29.39
N VAL A 520 -33.46 13.38 -28.28
CA VAL A 520 -32.77 14.22 -27.30
C VAL A 520 -31.33 13.75 -27.14
N GLN A 521 -30.36 14.66 -27.28
CA GLN A 521 -28.97 14.38 -26.92
C GLN A 521 -28.81 14.62 -25.42
N ALA A 522 -28.34 13.61 -24.68
CA ALA A 522 -28.22 13.69 -23.22
C ALA A 522 -27.22 14.79 -22.81
N PHE A 523 -26.01 14.74 -23.35
CA PHE A 523 -24.93 15.65 -22.97
C PHE A 523 -24.14 16.10 -24.20
N ASP A 524 -23.60 17.32 -24.15
CA ASP A 524 -22.60 17.76 -25.13
C ASP A 524 -21.30 16.97 -24.98
N ALA A 525 -20.58 16.75 -26.08
CA ALA A 525 -19.31 16.00 -26.10
C ALA A 525 -18.13 16.72 -25.41
N SER A 526 -18.42 17.79 -24.65
CA SER A 526 -17.50 18.45 -23.72
C SER A 526 -17.63 17.95 -22.27
N VAL A 527 -18.61 17.09 -21.99
CA VAL A 527 -18.83 16.39 -20.71
C VAL A 527 -17.92 15.16 -20.60
N ALA A 528 -17.45 14.84 -19.40
CA ALA A 528 -16.66 13.64 -19.15
C ALA A 528 -17.56 12.39 -19.02
N LEU A 529 -17.03 11.22 -19.38
CA LEU A 529 -17.86 10.00 -19.47
C LEU A 529 -18.36 9.56 -18.10
N ASP A 530 -17.49 9.62 -17.10
CA ASP A 530 -17.75 9.44 -15.67
C ASP A 530 -18.80 10.40 -15.11
N ASP A 531 -18.79 11.69 -15.48
CA ASP A 531 -19.85 12.63 -15.08
C ASP A 531 -21.22 12.15 -15.64
N SER A 532 -21.26 11.82 -16.93
CA SER A 532 -22.49 11.39 -17.62
C SER A 532 -23.01 10.04 -17.12
N GLN A 533 -22.11 9.14 -16.74
CA GLN A 533 -22.42 7.85 -16.12
C GLN A 533 -22.90 8.02 -14.69
N SER A 534 -22.32 8.94 -13.92
CA SER A 534 -22.77 9.27 -12.56
C SER A 534 -24.19 9.82 -12.59
N TYR A 535 -24.51 10.72 -13.52
CA TYR A 535 -25.88 11.17 -13.77
C TYR A 535 -26.81 10.00 -14.17
N TRP A 536 -26.45 9.21 -15.19
CA TRP A 536 -27.35 8.17 -15.70
C TRP A 536 -27.57 7.04 -14.70
N ARG A 537 -26.53 6.63 -13.95
CA ARG A 537 -26.66 5.72 -12.82
C ARG A 537 -27.66 6.31 -11.81
N THR A 538 -27.47 7.56 -11.41
CA THR A 538 -28.36 8.24 -10.45
C THR A 538 -29.82 8.30 -10.91
N VAL A 539 -30.09 8.60 -12.18
CA VAL A 539 -31.47 8.60 -12.70
C VAL A 539 -32.04 7.18 -12.71
N LEU A 540 -31.30 6.21 -13.24
CA LEU A 540 -31.81 4.86 -13.47
C LEU A 540 -31.95 4.04 -12.16
N THR A 541 -31.04 4.17 -11.19
CA THR A 541 -31.18 3.50 -9.89
C THR A 541 -32.32 4.08 -9.06
N ASN A 542 -32.56 5.39 -9.09
CA ASN A 542 -33.65 6.00 -8.32
C ASN A 542 -35.04 5.82 -8.96
N VAL A 543 -35.11 5.60 -10.29
CA VAL A 543 -36.36 5.25 -10.99
C VAL A 543 -36.64 3.74 -10.94
N CYS A 544 -35.62 2.87 -11.03
CA CYS A 544 -35.82 1.42 -11.19
C CYS A 544 -35.14 0.49 -10.15
N SER A 545 -34.47 1.03 -9.13
CA SER A 545 -33.60 0.35 -8.13
C SER A 545 -32.17 0.04 -8.59
N ASP A 546 -31.25 -0.05 -7.63
CA ASP A 546 -29.86 -0.46 -7.85
C ASP A 546 -29.77 -1.86 -8.47
N ASP A 547 -30.52 -2.83 -7.93
CA ASP A 547 -30.51 -4.23 -8.40
C ASP A 547 -30.89 -4.32 -9.88
N TRP A 548 -31.92 -3.57 -10.31
CA TRP A 548 -32.29 -3.49 -11.73
C TRP A 548 -31.20 -2.82 -12.57
N PHE A 549 -30.55 -1.77 -12.07
CA PHE A 549 -29.48 -1.10 -12.82
C PHE A 549 -28.27 -2.03 -13.05
N GLU A 550 -27.88 -2.80 -12.05
CA GLU A 550 -26.82 -3.81 -12.17
C GLU A 550 -27.24 -4.94 -13.15
N GLU A 551 -28.45 -5.48 -13.04
CA GLU A 551 -28.97 -6.55 -13.93
C GLU A 551 -29.28 -6.05 -15.37
N PHE A 552 -29.60 -4.77 -15.55
CA PHE A 552 -30.08 -4.22 -16.83
C PHE A 552 -29.00 -3.44 -17.58
N ILE A 553 -28.24 -2.56 -16.92
CA ILE A 553 -27.23 -1.72 -17.57
C ILE A 553 -25.83 -2.33 -17.45
N LEU A 554 -25.39 -2.70 -16.25
CA LEU A 554 -23.99 -3.11 -16.06
C LEU A 554 -23.72 -4.58 -16.44
N SER A 555 -24.69 -5.49 -16.30
CA SER A 555 -24.58 -6.86 -16.82
C SER A 555 -24.08 -6.88 -18.28
N GLU A 556 -23.17 -7.80 -18.61
CA GLU A 556 -22.96 -8.15 -20.00
C GLU A 556 -24.16 -8.96 -20.51
N SER A 557 -24.64 -8.63 -21.71
CA SER A 557 -25.73 -9.39 -22.32
C SER A 557 -25.21 -10.74 -22.81
N LEU A 558 -25.57 -11.80 -22.09
CA LEU A 558 -25.37 -13.19 -22.54
C LEU A 558 -26.28 -13.57 -23.73
N GLU A 559 -26.98 -12.61 -24.34
CA GLU A 559 -27.77 -12.77 -25.57
C GLU A 559 -27.05 -12.18 -26.82
N GLY A 560 -25.72 -12.32 -26.88
CA GLY A 560 -24.90 -11.83 -28.01
C GLY A 560 -24.03 -12.87 -28.71
N GLN A 561 -23.54 -13.90 -28.00
CA GLN A 561 -22.51 -14.83 -28.52
C GLN A 561 -22.94 -16.30 -28.47
N ALA A 562 -23.97 -16.63 -29.24
CA ALA A 562 -24.11 -18.00 -29.73
C ALA A 562 -23.02 -18.26 -30.79
N ASN A 563 -22.30 -19.38 -30.64
CA ASN A 563 -21.29 -19.93 -31.57
C ASN A 563 -19.86 -19.31 -31.51
N GLU A 564 -19.09 -19.65 -30.48
CA GLU A 564 -17.82 -20.40 -30.69
C GLU A 564 -17.50 -21.25 -29.45
N GLU A 565 -16.59 -22.23 -29.57
CA GLU A 565 -16.65 -23.48 -28.79
C GLU A 565 -16.12 -23.40 -27.33
N GLU A 566 -16.94 -23.97 -26.44
CA GLU A 566 -16.59 -24.69 -25.20
C GLU A 566 -15.10 -25.05 -25.06
N LYS A 567 -14.37 -24.30 -24.21
CA LYS A 567 -13.02 -24.67 -23.79
C LYS A 567 -13.09 -25.45 -22.47
N LEU A 568 -13.03 -26.77 -22.60
CA LEU A 568 -12.97 -27.74 -21.50
C LEU A 568 -11.89 -27.35 -20.46
N ALA A 569 -12.13 -27.69 -19.19
CA ALA A 569 -11.09 -27.71 -18.17
C ALA A 569 -9.92 -28.61 -18.62
N GLY A 570 -8.71 -28.32 -18.11
CA GLY A 570 -7.55 -29.15 -18.39
C GLY A 570 -7.43 -30.29 -17.37
N PRO A 571 -6.78 -31.41 -17.69
CA PRO A 571 -6.43 -32.39 -16.67
C PRO A 571 -5.50 -31.77 -15.62
N CYS A 572 -5.57 -32.26 -14.38
CA CYS A 572 -4.83 -31.73 -13.24
C CYS A 572 -3.32 -31.52 -13.52
N GLY A 573 -2.79 -30.37 -13.11
CA GLY A 573 -1.44 -29.91 -13.47
C GLY A 573 -0.27 -30.66 -12.82
N PHE A 574 -0.55 -31.52 -11.84
CA PHE A 574 0.43 -32.16 -10.95
C PHE A 574 1.57 -32.86 -11.71
N CYS A 575 2.79 -32.35 -11.52
CA CYS A 575 4.01 -32.80 -12.16
C CYS A 575 3.85 -33.00 -13.68
N SER A 576 3.16 -32.07 -14.35
CA SER A 576 2.85 -32.09 -15.80
C SER A 576 4.10 -32.13 -16.71
N ALA A 577 5.28 -31.77 -16.22
CA ALA A 577 6.57 -31.96 -16.90
C ALA A 577 7.17 -33.38 -16.76
N GLY A 578 6.53 -34.23 -15.96
CA GLY A 578 7.03 -35.53 -15.49
C GLY A 578 7.56 -35.48 -14.05
N LEU A 579 7.54 -36.62 -13.36
CA LEU A 579 8.19 -36.80 -12.07
C LEU A 579 9.72 -36.67 -12.21
N THR A 580 10.36 -35.95 -11.29
CA THR A 580 11.84 -35.89 -11.19
C THR A 580 12.37 -36.72 -10.00
N ALA A 581 11.52 -36.99 -9.01
CA ALA A 581 11.77 -37.99 -7.97
C ALA A 581 11.50 -39.43 -8.46
N ASP A 582 11.91 -40.43 -7.65
CA ASP A 582 11.59 -41.83 -7.92
C ASP A 582 10.08 -42.09 -7.77
N ALA A 583 9.50 -42.91 -8.65
CA ALA A 583 8.08 -43.25 -8.63
C ALA A 583 7.69 -44.04 -7.36
N ASP A 584 8.63 -44.77 -6.75
CA ASP A 584 8.44 -45.48 -5.48
C ASP A 584 8.66 -44.57 -4.24
N THR A 585 9.00 -43.27 -4.41
CA THR A 585 9.20 -42.33 -3.28
C THR A 585 7.91 -42.20 -2.46
N PRO A 586 7.91 -42.60 -1.16
CA PRO A 586 6.73 -42.57 -0.31
C PRO A 586 6.50 -41.18 0.28
N LEU A 587 5.25 -40.73 0.25
CA LEU A 587 4.80 -39.47 0.81
C LEU A 587 4.27 -39.65 2.25
N PRO A 588 4.16 -38.56 3.04
CA PRO A 588 3.38 -38.55 4.27
C PRO A 588 1.96 -39.07 4.03
N ALA A 589 1.37 -39.72 5.04
CA ALA A 589 -0.02 -40.17 4.93
C ALA A 589 -0.99 -38.98 4.97
N GLY A 590 -2.01 -39.01 4.10
CA GLY A 590 -3.00 -37.95 3.98
C GLY A 590 -4.00 -37.88 5.14
N SER A 591 -5.00 -37.00 4.98
CA SER A 591 -6.13 -36.83 5.92
C SER A 591 -6.94 -38.12 6.13
N ASP A 592 -6.92 -39.03 5.15
CA ASP A 592 -7.54 -40.37 5.18
C ASP A 592 -6.69 -41.45 5.90
N GLY A 593 -5.42 -41.16 6.20
CA GLY A 593 -4.47 -42.09 6.79
C GLY A 593 -3.77 -43.04 5.81
N VAL A 594 -3.88 -42.83 4.49
CA VAL A 594 -3.20 -43.61 3.45
C VAL A 594 -1.93 -42.89 2.98
N SER A 595 -0.83 -43.64 2.86
CA SER A 595 0.42 -43.16 2.28
C SER A 595 0.53 -43.54 0.81
N TYR A 596 0.60 -42.54 -0.06
CA TYR A 596 0.80 -42.70 -1.50
C TYR A 596 2.29 -42.61 -1.88
N THR A 597 2.65 -43.01 -3.09
CA THR A 597 3.95 -42.66 -3.71
C THR A 597 3.78 -41.62 -4.81
N CYS A 598 4.86 -40.92 -5.16
CA CYS A 598 4.87 -39.97 -6.28
C CYS A 598 4.36 -40.57 -7.59
N GLY A 599 4.70 -41.84 -7.88
CA GLY A 599 4.20 -42.57 -9.04
C GLY A 599 2.69 -42.82 -9.02
N GLN A 600 2.10 -43.00 -7.84
CA GLN A 600 0.65 -43.20 -7.70
C GLN A 600 -0.12 -41.90 -7.89
N LEU A 601 0.34 -40.78 -7.31
CA LEU A 601 -0.30 -39.47 -7.53
C LEU A 601 -0.22 -39.04 -9.01
N ALA A 602 0.89 -39.32 -9.70
CA ALA A 602 1.00 -39.04 -11.13
C ALA A 602 0.07 -39.91 -12.01
N GLU A 603 -0.36 -41.09 -11.53
CA GLU A 603 -1.41 -41.90 -12.18
C GLU A 603 -2.82 -41.38 -11.85
N PHE A 604 -3.04 -40.86 -10.63
CA PHE A 604 -4.32 -40.26 -10.23
C PHE A 604 -4.59 -38.89 -10.86
N ALA A 605 -3.58 -38.03 -11.04
CA ALA A 605 -3.73 -36.70 -11.64
C ALA A 605 -4.38 -36.71 -13.03
N GLY A 606 -4.21 -37.79 -13.80
CA GLY A 606 -4.88 -37.97 -15.10
C GLY A 606 -6.37 -38.35 -15.04
N LEU A 607 -7.00 -38.33 -13.86
CA LEU A 607 -8.41 -38.66 -13.62
C LEU A 607 -9.27 -37.49 -13.13
N PHE A 608 -8.64 -36.35 -12.81
CA PHE A 608 -9.25 -35.15 -12.25
C PHE A 608 -8.95 -33.95 -13.16
N ASP A 609 -9.88 -33.00 -13.21
CA ASP A 609 -9.70 -31.75 -13.94
C ASP A 609 -9.00 -30.70 -13.05
N SER A 610 -8.58 -29.59 -13.65
CA SER A 610 -7.70 -28.57 -13.05
C SER A 610 -8.31 -27.80 -11.88
N ASP A 611 -9.62 -27.90 -11.71
CA ASP A 611 -10.47 -27.20 -10.74
C ASP A 611 -11.12 -28.14 -9.71
N ASP A 612 -10.83 -29.45 -9.75
CA ASP A 612 -11.23 -30.40 -8.69
C ASP A 612 -10.46 -30.16 -7.39
N ASP A 613 -11.14 -30.26 -6.23
CA ASP A 613 -10.52 -30.17 -4.89
C ASP A 613 -9.39 -31.21 -4.71
N GLU A 614 -9.59 -32.43 -5.23
CA GLU A 614 -8.56 -33.47 -5.26
C GLU A 614 -7.31 -33.08 -6.07
N CYS A 615 -7.43 -32.24 -7.11
CA CYS A 615 -6.25 -31.73 -7.82
C CYS A 615 -5.43 -30.81 -6.93
N ASN A 616 -6.09 -29.94 -6.15
CA ASN A 616 -5.44 -29.02 -5.23
C ASN A 616 -4.71 -29.77 -4.10
N GLU A 617 -5.29 -30.84 -3.53
CA GLU A 617 -4.56 -31.68 -2.57
C GLU A 617 -3.34 -32.38 -3.21
N MET A 618 -3.44 -32.84 -4.46
CA MET A 618 -2.30 -33.48 -5.15
C MET A 618 -1.14 -32.52 -5.43
N LEU A 619 -1.42 -31.26 -5.78
CA LEU A 619 -0.39 -30.24 -6.04
C LEU A 619 0.54 -29.98 -4.85
N LEU A 620 0.08 -30.20 -3.61
CA LEU A 620 0.89 -30.10 -2.40
C LEU A 620 2.08 -31.09 -2.36
N ALA A 621 2.06 -32.15 -3.18
CA ALA A 621 3.16 -33.10 -3.29
C ALA A 621 4.22 -32.73 -4.35
N GLU A 622 4.01 -31.70 -5.19
CA GLU A 622 4.99 -31.28 -6.21
C GLU A 622 6.41 -31.04 -5.66
N PRO A 623 6.62 -30.36 -4.51
CA PRO A 623 7.96 -30.10 -3.98
C PRO A 623 8.77 -31.36 -3.62
N VAL A 624 8.09 -32.50 -3.44
CA VAL A 624 8.73 -33.81 -3.16
C VAL A 624 8.84 -34.66 -4.43
N CYS A 625 7.89 -34.55 -5.35
CA CYS A 625 7.76 -35.44 -6.51
C CYS A 625 8.34 -34.87 -7.82
N CYS A 626 8.34 -33.56 -7.98
CA CYS A 626 8.90 -32.83 -9.12
C CYS A 626 9.50 -31.46 -8.72
N PRO A 627 10.47 -31.41 -7.77
CA PRO A 627 11.16 -30.17 -7.39
C PRO A 627 11.77 -29.43 -8.58
N LYS A 628 11.71 -28.09 -8.52
CA LYS A 628 12.10 -27.14 -9.58
C LYS A 628 13.34 -26.38 -9.09
N PRO A 629 14.58 -26.85 -9.33
CA PRO A 629 15.79 -26.24 -8.75
C PRO A 629 15.99 -24.78 -9.22
N CYS A 630 16.58 -23.97 -8.35
CA CYS A 630 16.84 -22.56 -8.60
C CYS A 630 17.68 -22.32 -9.88
N GLY A 631 17.28 -21.35 -10.71
CA GLY A 631 17.77 -21.20 -12.09
C GLY A 631 19.14 -20.52 -12.29
N PHE A 632 19.81 -20.14 -11.19
CA PHE A 632 20.98 -19.24 -11.17
C PHE A 632 22.15 -19.73 -12.04
N CYS A 633 22.57 -18.89 -12.98
CA CYS A 633 23.71 -19.12 -13.87
C CYS A 633 23.70 -20.52 -14.51
N SER A 634 22.50 -20.99 -14.91
CA SER A 634 22.25 -22.33 -15.49
C SER A 634 23.00 -22.64 -16.80
N ALA A 635 23.67 -21.66 -17.41
CA ALA A 635 24.61 -21.85 -18.53
C ALA A 635 26.09 -22.02 -18.08
N GLY A 636 26.36 -21.96 -16.78
CA GLY A 636 27.68 -21.82 -16.17
C GLY A 636 28.04 -20.36 -15.83
N LEU A 637 28.98 -20.19 -14.91
CA LEU A 637 29.60 -18.89 -14.61
C LEU A 637 30.38 -18.37 -15.84
N THR A 638 30.28 -17.07 -16.12
CA THR A 638 31.09 -16.41 -17.16
C THR A 638 32.23 -15.57 -16.59
N ASN A 639 32.08 -15.08 -15.35
CA ASN A 639 33.17 -14.52 -14.55
C ASN A 639 33.80 -15.60 -13.64
N ASP A 640 34.95 -15.28 -13.03
CA ASP A 640 35.72 -16.25 -12.24
C ASP A 640 34.96 -16.71 -10.98
N ALA A 641 35.13 -17.97 -10.58
CA ALA A 641 34.49 -18.55 -9.39
C ALA A 641 34.95 -17.88 -8.08
N ASP A 642 36.17 -17.32 -8.06
CA ASP A 642 36.70 -16.52 -6.94
C ASP A 642 36.22 -15.06 -6.97
N THR A 643 35.38 -14.64 -7.93
CA THR A 643 34.83 -13.27 -7.99
C THR A 643 34.00 -12.97 -6.73
N PRO A 644 34.41 -11.99 -5.89
CA PRO A 644 33.67 -11.63 -4.70
C PRO A 644 32.44 -10.79 -5.07
N LEU A 645 31.35 -11.03 -4.36
CA LEU A 645 30.12 -10.26 -4.47
C LEU A 645 30.10 -9.07 -3.49
N PRO A 646 29.24 -8.07 -3.72
CA PRO A 646 28.88 -7.09 -2.69
C PRO A 646 28.51 -7.79 -1.39
N VAL A 647 28.86 -7.17 -0.26
CA VAL A 647 28.60 -7.74 1.07
C VAL A 647 27.09 -7.80 1.29
N ALA A 648 26.58 -8.98 1.65
CA ALA A 648 25.16 -9.18 1.91
C ALA A 648 24.73 -8.50 3.23
N SER A 649 23.41 -8.44 3.49
CA SER A 649 22.81 -7.82 4.68
C SER A 649 23.26 -8.43 6.01
N ASP A 650 23.82 -9.65 5.99
CA ASP A 650 24.40 -10.34 7.15
C ASP A 650 25.87 -9.94 7.46
N GLY A 651 26.51 -9.16 6.57
CA GLY A 651 27.91 -8.77 6.68
C GLY A 651 28.91 -9.78 6.08
N VAL A 652 28.46 -10.79 5.34
CA VAL A 652 29.31 -11.81 4.71
C VAL A 652 29.48 -11.52 3.21
N SER A 653 30.70 -11.69 2.70
CA SER A 653 31.01 -11.64 1.27
C SER A 653 31.12 -13.05 0.71
N TYR A 654 30.19 -13.43 -0.18
CA TYR A 654 30.22 -14.69 -0.92
C TYR A 654 30.97 -14.54 -2.25
N THR A 655 31.40 -15.64 -2.86
CA THR A 655 31.87 -15.66 -4.25
C THR A 655 30.86 -16.32 -5.19
N CYS A 656 30.97 -16.03 -6.50
CA CYS A 656 30.14 -16.65 -7.52
C CYS A 656 30.20 -18.20 -7.52
N GLY A 657 31.37 -18.77 -7.22
CA GLY A 657 31.53 -20.23 -7.07
C GLY A 657 30.75 -20.79 -5.89
N GLN A 658 30.73 -20.08 -4.75
CA GLN A 658 30.00 -20.52 -3.55
C GLN A 658 28.49 -20.52 -3.76
N LEU A 659 27.92 -19.50 -4.42
CA LEU A 659 26.49 -19.50 -4.77
C LEU A 659 26.11 -20.69 -5.64
N THR A 660 26.95 -21.04 -6.61
CA THR A 660 26.70 -22.20 -7.49
C THR A 660 26.62 -23.53 -6.72
N GLU A 661 27.25 -23.65 -5.54
CA GLU A 661 27.12 -24.82 -4.66
C GLU A 661 25.88 -24.78 -3.74
N PHE A 662 25.28 -23.62 -3.51
CA PHE A 662 24.07 -23.48 -2.67
C PHE A 662 22.75 -23.54 -3.46
N VAL A 663 22.77 -23.18 -4.74
CA VAL A 663 21.59 -23.09 -5.62
C VAL A 663 20.85 -24.43 -5.77
N ASP A 664 21.56 -25.57 -5.74
CA ASP A 664 20.97 -26.92 -5.76
C ASP A 664 20.15 -27.26 -4.48
N LEU A 665 20.15 -26.41 -3.45
CA LEU A 665 19.41 -26.62 -2.19
C LEU A 665 18.06 -25.89 -2.13
N TYR A 666 17.75 -25.05 -3.12
CA TYR A 666 16.57 -24.18 -3.14
C TYR A 666 15.78 -24.35 -4.45
N ASN A 667 14.46 -24.20 -4.38
CA ASN A 667 13.60 -24.18 -5.56
C ASN A 667 13.60 -22.79 -6.23
N SER A 668 13.15 -22.72 -7.48
CA SER A 668 12.96 -21.47 -8.24
C SER A 668 12.09 -20.43 -7.55
N ASP A 669 11.18 -20.91 -6.71
CA ASP A 669 10.08 -20.12 -6.15
C ASP A 669 10.40 -19.60 -4.73
N ASP A 670 11.49 -20.10 -4.13
CA ASP A 670 11.98 -19.69 -2.81
C ASP A 670 12.52 -18.24 -2.85
N ASP A 671 12.24 -17.43 -1.84
CA ASP A 671 12.77 -16.06 -1.76
C ASP A 671 14.30 -16.02 -1.68
N VAL A 672 14.92 -17.05 -1.10
CA VAL A 672 16.38 -17.26 -1.10
C VAL A 672 16.91 -17.43 -2.53
N CYS A 673 16.20 -18.13 -3.42
CA CYS A 673 16.60 -18.22 -4.83
C CYS A 673 16.54 -16.84 -5.52
N LYS A 674 15.52 -16.03 -5.20
CA LYS A 674 15.34 -14.68 -5.77
C LYS A 674 16.49 -13.77 -5.35
N GLU A 675 16.94 -13.83 -4.10
CA GLU A 675 18.16 -13.14 -3.64
C GLU A 675 19.42 -13.64 -4.36
N MET A 676 19.59 -14.95 -4.54
CA MET A 676 20.74 -15.51 -5.28
C MET A 676 20.76 -15.06 -6.75
N LEU A 677 19.60 -14.93 -7.39
CA LEU A 677 19.47 -14.46 -8.77
C LEU A 677 19.94 -12.99 -8.96
N LEU A 678 19.94 -12.16 -7.91
CA LEU A 678 20.51 -10.81 -7.96
C LEU A 678 22.03 -10.79 -8.24
N ALA A 679 22.71 -11.92 -8.05
CA ALA A 679 24.14 -12.06 -8.40
C ALA A 679 24.38 -12.47 -9.87
N GLU A 680 23.36 -12.84 -10.66
CA GLU A 680 23.55 -13.19 -12.08
C GLU A 680 24.28 -12.11 -12.91
N PRO A 681 24.01 -10.79 -12.78
CA PRO A 681 24.73 -9.75 -13.52
C PRO A 681 26.22 -9.69 -13.20
N VAL A 682 26.65 -10.14 -12.02
CA VAL A 682 28.06 -10.16 -11.60
C VAL A 682 28.73 -11.50 -11.93
N CYS A 683 27.99 -12.62 -11.84
CA CYS A 683 28.52 -13.97 -11.96
C CYS A 683 28.40 -14.59 -13.37
N CYS A 684 27.32 -14.27 -14.09
CA CYS A 684 27.04 -14.75 -15.45
C CYS A 684 26.37 -13.67 -16.33
N PRO A 685 26.94 -12.44 -16.46
CA PRO A 685 26.38 -11.37 -17.28
C PRO A 685 26.07 -11.83 -18.72
N LYS A 686 24.84 -11.55 -19.16
CA LYS A 686 24.30 -11.88 -20.49
C LYS A 686 24.59 -10.78 -21.54
N TYR A 687 25.47 -9.84 -21.22
CA TYR A 687 25.82 -8.66 -22.03
C TYR A 687 27.34 -8.39 -21.98
N GLU A 688 27.88 -7.69 -22.98
CA GLU A 688 29.26 -7.21 -22.94
C GLU A 688 29.37 -5.96 -22.04
N PRO A 689 30.19 -5.96 -20.97
CA PRO A 689 30.33 -4.82 -20.07
C PRO A 689 31.07 -3.66 -20.74
N CYS A 690 30.89 -2.45 -20.20
CA CYS A 690 31.53 -1.24 -20.73
C CYS A 690 33.06 -1.37 -20.69
N PRO A 691 33.78 -1.15 -21.81
CA PRO A 691 35.20 -1.47 -21.95
C PRO A 691 36.13 -0.41 -21.32
N PHE A 692 35.76 0.11 -20.15
CA PHE A 692 36.49 1.13 -19.42
C PHE A 692 37.73 0.55 -18.74
N CYS A 693 38.90 1.09 -19.06
CA CYS A 693 40.19 0.66 -18.52
C CYS A 693 40.42 -0.87 -18.63
N PRO A 694 40.43 -1.46 -19.85
CA PRO A 694 40.41 -2.91 -20.04
C PRO A 694 41.68 -3.63 -19.57
N GLY A 695 42.77 -2.90 -19.28
CA GLY A 695 43.98 -3.39 -18.61
C GLY A 695 43.97 -3.25 -17.09
N GLY A 696 42.85 -2.80 -16.50
CA GLY A 696 42.74 -2.29 -15.14
C GLY A 696 43.05 -0.79 -15.03
N ILE A 697 42.63 -0.18 -13.92
CA ILE A 697 43.05 1.19 -13.54
C ILE A 697 44.56 1.21 -13.24
N THR A 698 45.22 2.32 -13.59
CA THR A 698 46.68 2.49 -13.43
C THR A 698 47.06 3.61 -12.44
N VAL A 699 46.07 4.32 -11.91
CA VAL A 699 46.19 5.27 -10.78
C VAL A 699 45.70 4.63 -9.48
N ASP A 700 45.75 5.37 -8.37
CA ASP A 700 45.20 4.93 -7.08
C ASP A 700 43.66 4.77 -7.18
N ALA A 701 43.10 3.71 -6.61
CA ALA A 701 41.67 3.46 -6.65
C ALA A 701 40.86 4.60 -6.03
N GLU A 702 41.39 5.22 -4.98
CA GLU A 702 40.79 6.36 -4.25
C GLU A 702 40.89 7.70 -5.02
N THR A 703 41.43 7.71 -6.25
CA THR A 703 41.57 8.93 -7.06
C THR A 703 40.19 9.47 -7.43
N SER A 704 39.78 10.59 -6.83
CA SER A 704 38.50 11.24 -7.11
C SER A 704 38.42 11.79 -8.53
N LEU A 705 37.33 11.49 -9.22
CA LEU A 705 36.97 12.09 -10.50
C LEU A 705 36.38 13.49 -10.32
N PRO A 706 36.33 14.32 -11.39
CA PRO A 706 35.62 15.59 -11.37
C PRO A 706 34.15 15.38 -10.98
N VAL A 707 33.64 16.25 -10.10
CA VAL A 707 32.25 16.22 -9.62
C VAL A 707 31.29 16.31 -10.81
N ALA A 708 30.32 15.40 -10.88
CA ALA A 708 29.30 15.40 -11.91
C ALA A 708 28.26 16.53 -11.68
N PRO A 709 27.38 16.85 -12.65
CA PRO A 709 26.41 17.96 -12.52
C PRO A 709 25.38 17.81 -11.38
N ASP A 710 25.23 16.59 -10.86
CA ASP A 710 24.43 16.22 -9.68
C ASP A 710 25.10 16.58 -8.33
N GLY A 711 26.39 16.92 -8.32
CA GLY A 711 27.16 17.19 -7.11
C GLY A 711 27.87 15.96 -6.51
N ILE A 712 27.78 14.79 -7.13
CA ILE A 712 28.41 13.54 -6.67
C ILE A 712 29.83 13.41 -7.23
N SER A 713 30.75 12.89 -6.41
CA SER A 713 32.14 12.64 -6.79
C SER A 713 32.49 11.16 -6.60
N TYR A 714 32.65 10.43 -7.70
CA TYR A 714 33.08 9.03 -7.71
C TYR A 714 34.62 8.92 -7.68
N THR A 715 35.14 7.83 -7.14
CA THR A 715 36.56 7.44 -7.27
C THR A 715 36.80 6.58 -8.51
N CYS A 716 38.05 6.49 -8.97
CA CYS A 716 38.44 5.60 -10.06
C CYS A 716 38.13 4.12 -9.77
N GLY A 717 38.17 3.68 -8.50
CA GLY A 717 37.82 2.31 -8.09
C GLY A 717 36.32 2.02 -8.19
N GLU A 718 35.48 2.93 -7.71
CA GLU A 718 34.02 2.84 -7.82
C GLU A 718 33.59 2.89 -9.30
N HIS A 719 34.12 3.85 -10.07
CA HIS A 719 33.80 4.03 -11.48
C HIS A 719 34.22 2.82 -12.32
N TYR A 720 35.40 2.24 -12.07
CA TYR A 720 35.85 0.99 -12.71
C TYR A 720 34.93 -0.19 -12.37
N THR A 721 34.53 -0.33 -11.10
CA THR A 721 33.60 -1.38 -10.64
C THR A 721 32.22 -1.21 -11.30
N ALA A 722 31.67 0.00 -11.32
CA ALA A 722 30.41 0.32 -11.98
C ALA A 722 30.42 -0.06 -13.46
N THR A 723 31.41 0.43 -14.22
CA THR A 723 31.55 0.14 -15.65
C THR A 723 31.70 -1.35 -15.97
N LYS A 724 32.39 -2.10 -15.11
CA LYS A 724 32.73 -3.51 -15.33
C LYS A 724 31.57 -4.46 -15.05
N TYR A 725 30.69 -4.13 -14.09
CA TYR A 725 29.67 -5.05 -13.57
C TYR A 725 28.22 -4.59 -13.76
N TYR A 726 27.97 -3.31 -14.11
CA TYR A 726 26.60 -2.76 -14.15
C TYR A 726 26.28 -1.94 -15.41
N VAL A 727 27.25 -1.66 -16.28
CA VAL A 727 27.07 -0.80 -17.46
C VAL A 727 27.32 -1.57 -18.75
N VAL A 728 26.35 -1.52 -19.67
CA VAL A 728 26.41 -2.22 -20.96
C VAL A 728 27.28 -1.47 -21.97
N SER A 729 28.14 -2.18 -22.69
CA SER A 729 28.97 -1.65 -23.77
C SER A 729 28.12 -0.94 -24.84
N GLY A 730 28.56 0.24 -25.28
CA GLY A 730 27.88 1.02 -26.33
C GLY A 730 26.60 1.77 -25.90
N SER A 731 26.15 1.61 -24.64
CA SER A 731 25.13 2.49 -24.05
C SER A 731 25.62 3.94 -23.95
N ASP A 732 24.71 4.91 -23.84
CA ASP A 732 25.10 6.33 -23.68
C ASP A 732 25.81 6.57 -22.34
N LEU A 733 25.33 5.95 -21.25
CA LEU A 733 26.03 5.92 -19.97
C LEU A 733 27.47 5.39 -20.10
N CYS A 734 27.70 4.32 -20.88
CA CYS A 734 29.05 3.84 -21.14
C CYS A 734 29.92 4.88 -21.89
N LYS A 735 29.37 5.60 -22.88
CA LYS A 735 30.11 6.63 -23.62
C LYS A 735 30.54 7.78 -22.71
N ASP A 736 29.66 8.21 -21.81
CA ASP A 736 29.95 9.27 -20.85
C ASP A 736 30.93 8.80 -19.77
N MET A 737 30.79 7.58 -19.26
CA MET A 737 31.73 7.00 -18.30
C MET A 737 33.12 6.75 -18.88
N LEU A 738 33.25 6.47 -20.19
CA LEU A 738 34.53 6.36 -20.90
C LEU A 738 35.32 7.69 -20.96
N LEU A 739 34.67 8.85 -20.74
CA LEU A 739 35.37 10.14 -20.67
C LEU A 739 36.36 10.23 -19.48
N ALA A 740 36.22 9.36 -18.48
CA ALA A 740 37.12 9.28 -17.33
C ALA A 740 38.36 8.39 -17.54
N GLU A 741 38.46 7.62 -18.64
CA GLU A 741 39.62 6.73 -18.89
C GLU A 741 40.98 7.46 -18.82
N PRO A 742 41.16 8.67 -19.39
CA PRO A 742 42.45 9.38 -19.32
C PRO A 742 42.88 9.77 -17.91
N LEU A 743 41.97 9.73 -16.93
CA LEU A 743 42.23 10.00 -15.51
C LEU A 743 42.53 8.72 -14.73
N CYS A 744 41.78 7.63 -14.98
CA CYS A 744 41.89 6.37 -14.22
C CYS A 744 42.85 5.34 -14.82
N CYS A 745 43.07 5.36 -16.13
CA CYS A 745 44.00 4.49 -16.84
C CYS A 745 44.78 5.23 -17.95
N PRO A 746 45.48 6.33 -17.63
CA PRO A 746 46.32 7.03 -18.60
C PRO A 746 47.30 6.06 -19.29
N LEU A 747 47.24 6.03 -20.63
CA LEU A 747 47.99 5.08 -21.45
C LEU A 747 49.50 5.21 -21.24
N SER A 748 50.09 4.22 -20.57
CA SER A 748 51.54 3.98 -20.65
C SER A 748 51.90 3.67 -22.10
N ASN A 749 53.03 4.17 -22.61
CA ASN A 749 53.43 4.07 -24.03
C ASN A 749 53.76 2.62 -24.48
N SER A 750 52.71 1.81 -24.63
CA SER A 750 52.65 0.42 -25.10
C SER A 750 51.14 0.10 -25.21
N GLU A 751 50.50 -0.06 -26.37
CA GLU A 751 51.02 -0.41 -27.70
C GLU A 751 50.46 0.47 -28.84
N THR A 752 51.03 0.34 -30.05
CA THR A 752 50.58 1.08 -31.25
C THR A 752 49.60 0.29 -32.12
N SER A 753 48.37 0.76 -32.27
CA SER A 753 47.48 0.38 -33.38
C SER A 753 47.34 1.54 -34.38
N THR A 754 48.02 1.36 -35.51
CA THR A 754 48.15 2.28 -36.65
C THR A 754 46.91 3.11 -37.03
N LEU A 755 47.05 4.43 -37.04
CA LEU A 755 46.58 5.29 -38.14
C LEU A 755 47.63 6.38 -38.45
N ASP A 756 47.91 6.50 -39.74
CA ASP A 756 48.90 7.27 -40.49
C ASP A 756 49.85 8.31 -39.83
N LYS A 757 51.10 8.28 -40.32
CA LYS A 757 52.17 9.26 -40.06
C LYS A 757 52.04 10.45 -41.01
N ASP A 758 52.41 11.65 -40.56
CA ASP A 758 53.69 12.25 -41.00
C ASP A 758 54.11 13.50 -40.16
N GLU A 759 55.36 13.92 -40.38
CA GLU A 759 56.04 15.16 -39.89
C GLU A 759 56.21 15.39 -38.38
N SER A 760 57.21 14.70 -37.82
CA SER A 760 58.25 15.22 -36.91
C SER A 760 57.94 16.35 -35.90
N ALA A 761 57.73 15.94 -34.64
CA ALA A 761 58.67 16.13 -33.51
C ALA A 761 59.60 17.37 -33.46
N ASP A 762 59.62 18.02 -32.28
CA ASP A 762 60.78 17.93 -31.38
C ASP A 762 60.31 17.93 -29.90
N THR A 763 61.12 17.43 -28.99
CA THR A 763 60.82 17.26 -27.56
C THR A 763 61.73 18.11 -26.68
N THR A 764 61.18 18.81 -25.70
CA THR A 764 61.91 19.10 -24.45
C THR A 764 60.95 19.39 -23.31
N THR A 765 61.29 18.89 -22.12
CA THR A 765 60.59 19.14 -20.86
C THR A 765 61.01 20.48 -20.26
N ASP A 766 60.08 21.26 -19.74
CA ASP A 766 60.27 21.87 -18.42
C ASP A 766 58.93 22.09 -17.70
N SER A 767 59.01 22.50 -16.44
CA SER A 767 57.96 22.52 -15.43
C SER A 767 57.55 23.95 -15.07
N SER A 768 56.34 24.10 -14.49
CA SER A 768 55.72 25.36 -14.02
C SER A 768 55.44 26.43 -15.09
N GLY A 769 54.16 26.54 -15.46
CA GLY A 769 53.58 27.59 -16.30
C GLY A 769 52.05 27.54 -16.24
N PRO A 770 51.32 28.55 -16.75
CA PRO A 770 49.85 28.51 -16.83
C PRO A 770 49.35 27.39 -17.76
N CYS A 771 48.06 27.08 -17.67
CA CYS A 771 47.41 26.04 -18.49
C CYS A 771 47.71 26.25 -19.98
N GLY A 772 48.15 25.20 -20.69
CA GLY A 772 48.68 25.28 -22.07
C GLY A 772 47.69 25.64 -23.20
N PHE A 773 46.58 26.29 -22.85
CA PHE A 773 45.48 26.68 -23.71
C PHE A 773 45.92 27.67 -24.79
N CYS A 774 45.85 27.25 -26.05
CA CYS A 774 46.29 28.02 -27.21
C CYS A 774 47.74 28.56 -27.11
N SER A 775 48.67 27.78 -26.54
CA SER A 775 50.10 28.15 -26.37
C SER A 775 50.88 28.55 -27.64
N LYS A 776 50.29 28.44 -28.83
CA LYS A 776 50.81 28.94 -30.12
C LYS A 776 50.08 30.19 -30.64
N GLY A 777 49.24 30.81 -29.82
CA GLY A 777 48.32 31.89 -30.18
C GLY A 777 46.96 31.41 -30.71
N LEU A 778 46.01 32.33 -30.83
CA LEU A 778 44.71 32.09 -31.46
C LEU A 778 44.84 31.93 -32.98
N THR A 779 44.27 30.86 -33.53
CA THR A 779 44.21 30.57 -34.98
C THR A 779 42.86 30.97 -35.61
N VAL A 780 41.89 31.36 -34.79
CA VAL A 780 40.56 31.87 -35.17
C VAL A 780 40.48 33.40 -34.97
N ASP A 781 39.46 34.07 -35.51
CA ASP A 781 39.30 35.51 -35.28
C ASP A 781 39.11 35.80 -33.79
N ALA A 782 39.91 36.75 -33.28
CA ALA A 782 39.94 37.18 -31.88
C ALA A 782 38.55 37.53 -31.31
N LYS A 783 37.65 38.05 -32.16
CA LYS A 783 36.30 38.52 -31.78
C LYS A 783 35.21 37.47 -31.99
N THR A 784 35.57 36.23 -32.33
CA THR A 784 34.61 35.12 -32.39
C THR A 784 34.00 34.95 -31.01
N SER A 785 32.67 35.10 -30.90
CA SER A 785 31.94 34.79 -29.67
C SER A 785 31.88 33.28 -29.48
N LEU A 786 32.24 32.83 -28.28
CA LEU A 786 32.08 31.45 -27.85
C LEU A 786 30.61 31.17 -27.47
N PRO A 787 30.19 29.90 -27.35
CA PRO A 787 28.91 29.55 -26.73
C PRO A 787 28.74 30.19 -25.35
N VAL A 788 27.49 30.45 -24.96
CA VAL A 788 27.17 31.04 -23.65
C VAL A 788 27.60 30.08 -22.55
N ALA A 789 28.39 30.57 -21.58
CA ALA A 789 28.82 29.78 -20.45
C ALA A 789 27.68 29.60 -19.42
N PRO A 790 27.76 28.64 -18.47
CA PRO A 790 26.70 28.38 -17.49
C PRO A 790 26.35 29.56 -16.55
N ASP A 791 27.18 30.60 -16.51
CA ASP A 791 26.93 31.87 -15.80
C ASP A 791 26.06 32.86 -16.61
N GLY A 792 25.66 32.51 -17.84
CA GLY A 792 24.93 33.36 -18.76
C GLY A 792 25.79 34.36 -19.53
N VAL A 793 27.12 34.33 -19.38
CA VAL A 793 28.03 35.28 -20.02
C VAL A 793 28.56 34.73 -21.35
N THR A 794 28.66 35.60 -22.34
CA THR A 794 29.26 35.29 -23.65
C THR A 794 30.65 35.92 -23.75
N TYR A 795 31.68 35.09 -23.89
CA TYR A 795 33.07 35.53 -24.01
C TYR A 795 33.53 35.51 -25.48
N THR A 796 34.41 36.43 -25.87
CA THR A 796 35.16 36.33 -27.14
C THR A 796 36.46 35.55 -26.96
N CYS A 797 36.99 34.97 -28.04
CA CYS A 797 38.23 34.19 -28.01
C CYS A 797 39.42 34.95 -27.39
N ASP A 798 39.56 36.26 -27.63
CA ASP A 798 40.60 37.09 -27.02
C ASP A 798 40.42 37.32 -25.51
N GLN A 799 39.18 37.48 -25.04
CA GLN A 799 38.86 37.59 -23.62
C GLN A 799 39.21 36.32 -22.87
N LEU A 800 38.84 35.14 -23.39
CA LEU A 800 39.20 33.88 -22.75
C LEU A 800 40.71 33.62 -22.81
N TYR A 801 41.35 33.91 -23.95
CA TYR A 801 42.80 33.72 -24.11
C TYR A 801 43.62 34.52 -23.10
N GLY A 802 43.25 35.80 -22.86
CA GLY A 802 43.90 36.69 -21.88
C GLY A 802 43.40 36.56 -20.43
N VAL A 803 42.56 35.56 -20.14
CA VAL A 803 42.21 35.14 -18.78
C VAL A 803 42.98 33.86 -18.40
N VAL A 804 43.33 33.02 -19.37
CA VAL A 804 44.01 31.73 -19.16
C VAL A 804 45.55 31.82 -19.33
N ASN A 805 46.06 32.81 -20.05
CA ASN A 805 47.50 33.09 -20.25
C ASN A 805 47.90 34.47 -19.70
#